data_AF-G1SV77-F1
#
_entry.id   AF-G1SV77-F1
#
_cell.length_a   1.000
_cell.length_b   1.000
_cell.length_c   1.000
_cell.angle_alpha   90.00
_cell.angle_beta   90.00
_cell.angle_gamma   90.00
#
_symmetry.space_group_name_H-M   'P 1'
#
loop_
_entity.id
_entity.type
_entity.pdbx_description
1 polymer ?
#
loop_
_entity_poly.entity_id
_entity_poly.type
_entity_poly.pdbx_seq_one_letter_code
_entity_poly.pdbx_strand_id
1 'polypeptide(L)'
;IEMGSEEEKWEKLDAEFDHFVVDMKPFVLKLPHRSERQRCALWIRKLCEPSGTGTGLMGRKNRNLYAKLLLHMLKQGVLEGPFTHRPEPGTLKTLPSYMSIYFDEPNPAQAKGSSPEGLPDWVMGELGTSEHKLNESWKLSSGDDNALVQLPTDIHSREQYTGKLQIKTQSLSPVYKEDDQNVTSKICEVHVRKPPVSLDDSDIEARLNSWNLGIENPRYLRQTPIPVSLMTPKFSLRKSSSLHEDPFLSRMHEKELDMKTKMMEAKFHEEKLKLQQKHDADVQKILERKNNEIEELKTLYKKKQNETEETIRKLEKKVQILIRDCQVIRETKENQIAELKKICEQSTESLKNDWEKKLHSAVAEMEKEKFDLQKQHTENIQELLEDTNVRLNKMEGEYMAQTQSTNQIVKELEARVQQLTGEAENSNLQRQKLIQEKQELERCYQITCSELQEVKARRNILHKEKDHLANEYEQNMKLLQTKYNADITILKQEHALSASKASGMIEELEQNICQLKQQLQDSELQRKQQLRDQENKFEMEKSHLKRTYEKKVHDLQSELDKEKEDAQKKILKFEEVMKEKDEQLARVTEVQRLQAQQADAALEEFKRQVELNSEKVYAEMKEQMERVEADLTRSKSLREKQSKEFVWQLDDVKQRYEQQIVELKLEHEQEKTHLLQQHNAERGSLVRDHEREIENLEKQLRAANMEHENQIQEFKKRDAQVIADMEAQVHKLREELINVNSQRKQQLIELGLLREEEKQRTARDHETAINRMKAESEKMKLELKKTHAAETEVTLEKANSRLKQIEKEYTQKLAKSSQIIAELQTTVSSLKEENSRQQLAAERRLQDAVQKFEDEKQQLIRDNDRAIKALQDELENRSNQVRCAEKRLQHRELEAQEQITYIRQEYETKFKGLMPASLRQELEDTISSLKSQVNFLQKRASILQEELTTYQGRR
;
A
#
# COMPACT_ATOMS: atom_id res chain seq x y z
N ILE A 1 15.94 -11.63 -6.19
CA ILE A 1 16.80 -12.83 -6.31
C ILE A 1 18.17 -12.36 -6.81
N GLU A 2 19.25 -13.03 -6.44
CA GLU A 2 20.59 -12.45 -6.31
C GLU A 2 21.23 -11.91 -7.60
N MET A 3 21.61 -10.63 -7.58
CA MET A 3 22.70 -10.09 -8.39
C MET A 3 23.71 -9.35 -7.51
N GLY A 4 24.23 -10.04 -6.48
CA GLY A 4 25.54 -9.68 -5.93
C GLY A 4 26.62 -9.92 -6.99
N SER A 5 27.56 -8.99 -7.14
CA SER A 5 28.57 -9.01 -8.22
C SER A 5 29.45 -10.26 -8.13
N GLU A 6 30.10 -10.63 -9.24
CA GLU A 6 31.08 -11.72 -9.19
C GLU A 6 32.25 -11.37 -8.26
N GLU A 7 32.58 -10.09 -8.17
CA GLU A 7 33.61 -9.51 -7.31
C GLU A 7 33.28 -9.68 -5.82
N GLU A 8 32.06 -9.36 -5.38
CA GLU A 8 31.58 -9.62 -4.01
C GLU A 8 31.62 -11.13 -3.66
N LYS A 9 31.40 -11.99 -4.65
CA LYS A 9 31.52 -13.46 -4.53
C LYS A 9 32.97 -13.94 -4.56
N TRP A 10 33.91 -13.15 -5.05
CA TRP A 10 35.35 -13.42 -4.96
C TRP A 10 35.89 -12.98 -3.60
N GLU A 11 35.58 -11.76 -3.14
CA GLU A 11 35.97 -11.24 -1.83
C GLU A 11 35.55 -12.17 -0.70
N LYS A 12 34.30 -12.67 -0.73
CA LYS A 12 33.79 -13.63 0.27
C LYS A 12 34.57 -14.96 0.28
N LEU A 13 35.07 -15.42 -0.87
CA LEU A 13 35.91 -16.62 -0.95
C LEU A 13 37.38 -16.34 -0.60
N ASP A 14 37.90 -15.16 -0.90
CA ASP A 14 39.25 -14.77 -0.53
C ASP A 14 39.35 -14.54 1.00
N ALA A 15 38.34 -13.92 1.62
CA ALA A 15 38.22 -13.80 3.08
C ALA A 15 38.01 -15.15 3.81
N GLU A 16 37.21 -16.07 3.26
CA GLU A 16 37.06 -17.42 3.81
C GLU A 16 38.41 -18.18 3.79
N PHE A 17 39.20 -18.00 2.73
CA PHE A 17 40.53 -18.60 2.61
C PHE A 17 41.52 -18.05 3.62
N ASP A 18 41.60 -16.73 3.78
CA ASP A 18 42.49 -16.10 4.75
C ASP A 18 42.17 -16.54 6.18
N HIS A 19 40.88 -16.70 6.51
CA HIS A 19 40.47 -17.28 7.78
C HIS A 19 41.03 -18.71 7.97
N PHE A 20 40.89 -19.60 6.98
CA PHE A 20 41.48 -20.94 7.05
C PHE A 20 43.02 -20.94 7.17
N VAL A 21 43.72 -20.01 6.52
CA VAL A 21 45.20 -19.91 6.59
C VAL A 21 45.65 -19.46 7.99
N VAL A 22 44.95 -18.50 8.61
CA VAL A 22 45.19 -18.10 10.01
C VAL A 22 44.93 -19.28 10.95
N ASP A 23 43.82 -20.00 10.74
CA ASP A 23 43.39 -21.11 11.60
C ASP A 23 44.33 -22.34 11.50
N MET A 24 44.97 -22.56 10.34
CA MET A 24 45.98 -23.62 10.14
C MET A 24 47.29 -23.37 10.90
N LYS A 25 47.70 -22.10 11.04
CA LYS A 25 48.99 -21.69 11.62
C LYS A 25 49.34 -22.36 12.97
N PRO A 26 48.46 -22.38 14.00
CA PRO A 26 48.77 -23.05 15.27
C PRO A 26 48.91 -24.57 15.16
N PHE A 27 48.24 -25.24 14.21
CA PHE A 27 48.34 -26.70 14.03
C PHE A 27 49.60 -27.09 13.25
N VAL A 28 49.93 -26.37 12.16
CA VAL A 28 51.17 -26.59 11.40
C VAL A 28 52.40 -26.43 12.30
N LEU A 29 52.40 -25.46 13.22
CA LEU A 29 53.52 -25.27 14.16
C LEU A 29 53.65 -26.40 15.19
N LYS A 30 52.55 -27.10 15.52
CA LYS A 30 52.51 -28.23 16.47
C LYS A 30 52.90 -29.60 15.86
N LEU A 31 52.93 -29.73 14.52
CA LEU A 31 53.31 -30.99 13.86
C LEU A 31 54.72 -31.44 14.27
N PRO A 32 54.91 -32.68 14.75
CA PRO A 32 56.21 -33.13 15.25
C PRO A 32 57.27 -33.19 14.13
N HIS A 33 56.95 -33.83 13.00
CA HIS A 33 57.93 -34.06 11.94
C HIS A 33 58.21 -32.80 11.10
N ARG A 34 59.50 -32.48 10.95
CA ARG A 34 59.97 -31.34 10.14
C ARG A 34 59.60 -31.49 8.65
N SER A 35 59.56 -32.72 8.15
CA SER A 35 59.13 -33.06 6.78
C SER A 35 57.66 -32.71 6.53
N GLU A 36 56.78 -32.95 7.50
CA GLU A 36 55.36 -32.59 7.42
C GLU A 36 55.16 -31.08 7.44
N ARG A 37 55.81 -30.38 8.38
CA ARG A 37 55.82 -28.91 8.39
C ARG A 37 56.29 -28.31 7.07
N GLN A 38 57.30 -28.91 6.43
CA GLN A 38 57.76 -28.49 5.11
C GLN A 38 56.78 -28.85 3.98
N ARG A 39 56.08 -30.00 4.03
CA ARG A 39 55.00 -30.35 3.09
C ARG A 39 53.82 -29.38 3.21
N CYS A 40 53.35 -29.10 4.42
CA CYS A 40 52.28 -28.14 4.69
C CYS A 40 52.65 -26.72 4.24
N ALA A 41 53.89 -26.26 4.50
CA ALA A 41 54.36 -24.96 4.02
C ALA A 41 54.38 -24.86 2.48
N LEU A 42 54.75 -25.93 1.77
CA LEU A 42 54.70 -25.97 0.30
C LEU A 42 53.25 -25.98 -0.23
N TRP A 43 52.33 -26.68 0.43
CA TRP A 43 50.91 -26.69 0.06
C TRP A 43 50.23 -25.36 0.35
N ILE A 44 50.41 -24.76 1.53
CA ILE A 44 49.90 -23.43 1.87
C ILE A 44 50.44 -22.40 0.88
N ARG A 45 51.75 -22.45 0.56
CA ARG A 45 52.32 -21.59 -0.49
C ARG A 45 51.63 -21.76 -1.84
N LYS A 46 51.36 -22.98 -2.32
CA LYS A 46 50.62 -23.18 -3.58
C LYS A 46 49.18 -22.62 -3.50
N LEU A 47 48.50 -22.77 -2.36
CA LEU A 47 47.16 -22.21 -2.18
C LEU A 47 47.16 -20.67 -2.18
N CYS A 48 48.24 -20.04 -1.71
CA CYS A 48 48.46 -18.59 -1.79
C CYS A 48 49.01 -18.10 -3.15
N GLU A 49 49.45 -18.98 -4.05
CA GLU A 49 49.97 -18.58 -5.37
C GLU A 49 48.81 -18.29 -6.34
N PRO A 50 48.68 -17.06 -6.90
CA PRO A 50 47.55 -16.71 -7.77
C PRO A 50 47.40 -17.64 -8.98
N SER A 51 48.53 -18.03 -9.58
CA SER A 51 48.60 -18.97 -10.71
C SER A 51 48.19 -20.40 -10.35
N GLY A 52 48.27 -20.80 -9.07
CA GLY A 52 47.86 -22.11 -8.58
C GLY A 52 46.35 -22.24 -8.41
N THR A 53 45.69 -21.15 -8.01
CA THR A 53 44.24 -21.09 -7.76
C THR A 53 43.42 -21.34 -9.03
N GLY A 54 43.87 -20.83 -10.18
CA GLY A 54 43.15 -20.90 -11.45
C GLY A 54 42.08 -19.81 -11.59
N THR A 55 41.79 -19.43 -12.83
CA THR A 55 41.00 -18.23 -13.15
C THR A 55 39.51 -18.39 -12.79
N GLY A 56 38.95 -17.39 -12.10
CA GLY A 56 37.51 -17.27 -11.84
C GLY A 56 36.99 -17.98 -10.59
N LEU A 57 35.67 -17.96 -10.42
CA LEU A 57 34.99 -18.38 -9.18
C LEU A 57 35.28 -19.84 -8.77
N MET A 58 35.35 -20.75 -9.73
CA MET A 58 35.57 -22.18 -9.45
C MET A 58 37.00 -22.48 -8.95
N GLY A 59 37.99 -21.71 -9.39
CA GLY A 59 39.37 -21.83 -8.91
C GLY A 59 39.48 -21.48 -7.42
N ARG A 60 38.90 -20.34 -7.03
CA ARG A 60 38.79 -19.92 -5.62
C ARG A 60 38.05 -20.97 -4.77
N LYS A 61 36.90 -21.49 -5.24
CA LYS A 61 36.17 -22.56 -4.53
C LYS A 61 37.03 -23.82 -4.34
N ASN A 62 37.77 -24.27 -5.36
CA ASN A 62 38.69 -25.40 -5.24
C ASN A 62 39.80 -25.12 -4.21
N ARG A 63 40.46 -23.95 -4.26
CA ARG A 63 41.46 -23.53 -3.26
C ARG A 63 40.90 -23.58 -1.83
N ASN A 64 39.69 -23.06 -1.62
CA ASN A 64 39.05 -23.02 -0.31
C ASN A 64 38.74 -24.44 0.21
N LEU A 65 38.29 -25.36 -0.66
CA LEU A 65 38.07 -26.75 -0.28
C LEU A 65 39.39 -27.47 0.10
N TYR A 66 40.49 -27.22 -0.62
CA TYR A 66 41.82 -27.71 -0.22
C TYR A 66 42.28 -27.12 1.13
N ALA A 67 42.04 -25.83 1.36
CA ALA A 67 42.38 -25.17 2.62
C ALA A 67 41.58 -25.74 3.80
N LYS A 68 40.26 -25.90 3.63
CA LYS A 68 39.36 -26.49 4.63
C LYS A 68 39.72 -27.95 4.93
N LEU A 69 40.06 -28.74 3.91
CA LEU A 69 40.50 -30.14 4.08
C LEU A 69 41.85 -30.24 4.81
N LEU A 70 42.82 -29.39 4.44
CA LEU A 70 44.12 -29.33 5.12
C LEU A 70 43.95 -28.92 6.58
N LEU A 71 43.08 -27.95 6.87
CA LEU A 71 42.74 -27.53 8.23
C LEU A 71 42.07 -28.67 9.05
N HIS A 72 41.18 -29.45 8.45
CA HIS A 72 40.58 -30.61 9.11
C HIS A 72 41.63 -31.67 9.47
N MET A 73 42.44 -32.08 8.48
CA MET A 73 43.54 -33.04 8.66
C MET A 73 44.58 -32.56 9.69
N LEU A 74 44.88 -31.26 9.72
CA LEU A 74 45.75 -30.65 10.73
C LEU A 74 45.13 -30.60 12.14
N LYS A 75 43.81 -30.47 12.26
CA LYS A 75 43.08 -30.53 13.55
C LYS A 75 43.03 -31.95 14.10
N GLN A 76 42.88 -32.96 13.25
CA GLN A 76 42.96 -34.39 13.62
C GLN A 76 44.41 -34.91 13.78
N GLY A 77 45.41 -34.16 13.29
CA GLY A 77 46.83 -34.54 13.36
C GLY A 77 47.28 -35.59 12.34
N VAL A 78 46.46 -35.90 11.33
CA VAL A 78 46.68 -36.96 10.33
C VAL A 78 46.65 -36.35 8.93
N LEU A 79 47.79 -36.35 8.24
CA LEU A 79 47.95 -35.75 6.91
C LEU A 79 47.89 -36.81 5.80
N GLU A 80 46.71 -37.02 5.24
CA GLU A 80 46.45 -38.03 4.21
C GLU A 80 46.17 -37.43 2.81
N GLY A 81 46.01 -38.32 1.83
CA GLY A 81 45.68 -37.95 0.45
C GLY A 81 46.72 -37.01 -0.20
N PRO A 82 46.30 -35.89 -0.82
CA PRO A 82 47.19 -35.04 -1.61
C PRO A 82 48.34 -34.43 -0.80
N PHE A 83 48.15 -34.21 0.51
CA PHE A 83 49.13 -33.57 1.39
C PHE A 83 50.30 -34.49 1.79
N THR A 84 50.20 -35.79 1.51
CA THR A 84 51.31 -36.75 1.65
C THR A 84 52.44 -36.48 0.65
N HIS A 85 52.13 -35.94 -0.52
CA HIS A 85 53.09 -35.62 -1.58
C HIS A 85 53.35 -34.12 -1.66
N ARG A 86 54.39 -33.72 -2.42
CA ARG A 86 54.56 -32.30 -2.79
C ARG A 86 53.47 -31.92 -3.80
N PRO A 87 52.96 -30.67 -3.78
CA PRO A 87 51.99 -30.22 -4.77
C PRO A 87 52.59 -30.27 -6.18
N GLU A 88 51.82 -30.80 -7.14
CA GLU A 88 52.18 -30.78 -8.56
C GLU A 88 52.22 -29.34 -9.10
N PRO A 89 53.10 -29.01 -10.08
CA PRO A 89 53.06 -27.74 -10.80
C PRO A 89 51.75 -27.54 -11.59
N GLY A 90 51.33 -26.29 -11.75
CA GLY A 90 50.09 -25.93 -12.47
C GLY A 90 48.87 -25.76 -11.55
N THR A 91 47.68 -25.64 -12.14
CA THR A 91 46.43 -25.35 -11.43
C THR A 91 46.01 -26.46 -10.45
N LEU A 92 45.17 -26.12 -9.48
CA LEU A 92 44.57 -27.09 -8.57
C LEU A 92 43.52 -27.95 -9.30
N LYS A 93 43.81 -29.24 -9.47
CA LYS A 93 42.84 -30.28 -9.87
C LYS A 93 41.65 -30.27 -8.88
N THR A 94 40.43 -30.46 -9.34
CA THR A 94 39.26 -30.57 -8.44
C THR A 94 39.43 -31.75 -7.47
N LEU A 95 39.06 -31.55 -6.20
CA LEU A 95 39.12 -32.60 -5.18
C LEU A 95 38.24 -33.80 -5.58
N PRO A 96 38.76 -35.05 -5.53
CA PRO A 96 37.96 -36.25 -5.78
C PRO A 96 36.81 -36.36 -4.78
N SER A 97 35.63 -36.78 -5.22
CA SER A 97 34.41 -36.77 -4.39
C SER A 97 34.51 -37.58 -3.09
N TYR A 98 35.37 -38.61 -3.02
CA TYR A 98 35.58 -39.37 -1.78
C TYR A 98 36.25 -38.55 -0.66
N MET A 99 36.82 -37.38 -0.97
CA MET A 99 37.41 -36.46 0.03
C MET A 99 36.38 -35.54 0.69
N SER A 100 35.10 -35.52 0.26
CA SER A 100 34.09 -34.70 0.94
C SER A 100 33.66 -35.26 2.29
N ILE A 101 33.88 -36.55 2.56
CA ILE A 101 33.53 -37.22 3.82
C ILE A 101 34.14 -36.54 5.05
N TYR A 102 35.30 -35.90 4.89
CA TYR A 102 36.00 -35.13 5.91
C TYR A 102 35.33 -33.78 6.26
N PHE A 103 34.18 -33.47 5.66
CA PHE A 103 33.38 -32.28 5.98
C PHE A 103 32.06 -32.60 6.71
N ASP A 104 31.68 -33.88 6.81
CA ASP A 104 30.40 -34.34 7.34
C ASP A 104 30.52 -34.99 8.75
N GLU A 105 31.71 -35.01 9.37
CA GLU A 105 31.90 -35.50 10.75
C GLU A 105 31.40 -34.48 11.80
N PRO A 106 30.44 -34.84 12.68
CA PRO A 106 29.89 -33.92 13.67
C PRO A 106 30.80 -33.76 14.91
N ASN A 107 31.41 -32.59 15.06
CA ASN A 107 32.27 -32.24 16.20
C ASN A 107 31.44 -32.14 17.52
N PRO A 108 31.69 -32.97 18.55
CA PRO A 108 30.72 -33.25 19.63
C PRO A 108 30.67 -32.22 20.77
N ALA A 109 30.82 -30.92 20.47
CA ALA A 109 31.19 -29.90 21.48
C ALA A 109 30.34 -28.61 21.52
N GLN A 110 29.06 -28.62 21.09
CA GLN A 110 28.10 -27.58 21.51
C GLN A 110 26.63 -28.02 21.36
N ALA A 111 25.99 -28.40 22.48
CA ALA A 111 24.59 -28.84 22.51
C ALA A 111 23.75 -27.99 23.50
N LYS A 112 23.07 -26.96 22.96
CA LYS A 112 21.90 -26.22 23.50
C LYS A 112 21.69 -24.95 22.66
N GLY A 113 20.46 -24.65 22.22
CA GLY A 113 20.19 -23.37 21.55
C GLY A 113 18.80 -23.22 20.94
N SER A 114 18.53 -23.88 19.82
CA SER A 114 17.30 -23.71 19.03
C SER A 114 16.86 -25.01 18.35
N SER A 115 15.55 -25.26 18.37
CA SER A 115 14.88 -26.43 17.78
C SER A 115 14.69 -26.34 16.25
N PRO A 116 14.28 -27.44 15.56
CA PRO A 116 14.67 -27.67 14.17
C PRO A 116 13.79 -27.05 13.07
N GLU A 117 14.26 -27.24 11.85
CA GLU A 117 13.67 -26.85 10.58
C GLU A 117 12.32 -27.55 10.29
N GLY A 118 11.29 -26.76 10.00
CA GLY A 118 9.93 -27.26 9.76
C GLY A 118 9.68 -27.71 8.32
N LEU A 119 9.95 -28.98 8.03
CA LEU A 119 9.47 -29.64 6.81
C LEU A 119 7.94 -29.87 6.87
N PRO A 120 7.19 -29.86 5.74
CA PRO A 120 5.72 -29.75 5.76
C PRO A 120 4.96 -31.02 6.21
N ASP A 121 3.76 -30.80 6.77
CA ASP A 121 2.90 -31.75 7.50
C ASP A 121 2.53 -33.10 6.83
N TRP A 122 2.82 -33.32 5.55
CA TRP A 122 2.39 -34.53 4.83
C TRP A 122 3.26 -35.77 5.08
N VAL A 123 4.40 -35.62 5.77
CA VAL A 123 5.41 -36.68 5.98
C VAL A 123 5.25 -37.44 7.31
N MET A 124 4.42 -36.94 8.24
CA MET A 124 4.22 -37.50 9.59
C MET A 124 2.75 -37.87 9.89
N GLY A 125 1.93 -38.04 8.85
CA GLY A 125 0.58 -38.58 8.98
C GLY A 125 0.57 -40.11 9.15
N GLU A 126 -0.43 -40.61 9.90
CA GLU A 126 -0.76 -42.03 10.10
C GLU A 126 0.21 -42.90 10.93
N LEU A 127 -0.02 -42.97 12.25
CA LEU A 127 -0.28 -44.23 13.00
C LEU A 127 -0.56 -43.96 14.50
N GLY A 128 -1.77 -44.31 15.00
CA GLY A 128 -2.15 -44.49 16.44
C GLY A 128 -1.85 -43.33 17.41
N THR A 129 -2.76 -42.51 17.96
CA THR A 129 -4.12 -42.67 18.54
C THR A 129 -4.27 -43.68 19.69
N SER A 130 -5.10 -43.30 20.69
CA SER A 130 -5.42 -43.98 21.97
C SER A 130 -4.38 -43.79 23.12
N GLU A 131 -4.73 -43.40 24.36
CA GLU A 131 -6.04 -42.98 24.91
C GLU A 131 -5.94 -42.03 26.15
N HIS A 132 -7.10 -41.47 26.50
CA HIS A 132 -7.58 -40.80 27.73
C HIS A 132 -7.01 -41.25 29.11
N LYS A 133 -7.17 -40.55 30.26
CA LYS A 133 -8.08 -39.43 30.72
C LYS A 133 -7.63 -38.85 32.09
N LEU A 134 -7.90 -37.55 32.36
CA LEU A 134 -8.18 -36.91 33.69
C LEU A 134 -7.10 -37.05 34.81
N ASN A 135 -7.19 -36.43 36.01
CA ASN A 135 -7.53 -35.07 36.46
C ASN A 135 -7.11 -34.96 37.96
N GLU A 136 -7.04 -33.74 38.55
CA GLU A 136 -6.83 -33.49 40.01
C GLU A 136 -5.47 -33.93 40.63
N SER A 137 -5.00 -33.43 41.79
CA SER A 137 -5.18 -32.10 42.43
C SER A 137 -4.16 -31.86 43.58
N TRP A 138 -3.32 -30.81 43.44
CA TRP A 138 -2.83 -29.89 44.51
C TRP A 138 -1.94 -30.34 45.71
N LYS A 139 -1.00 -29.43 46.09
CA LYS A 139 -0.39 -29.19 47.44
C LYS A 139 0.70 -30.16 48.00
N LEU A 140 1.72 -29.74 48.80
CA LEU A 140 2.31 -28.41 49.15
C LEU A 140 3.67 -28.55 49.90
N SER A 141 4.25 -27.42 50.35
CA SER A 141 5.31 -27.19 51.39
C SER A 141 6.77 -27.38 50.98
N SER A 142 7.76 -26.62 51.49
CA SER A 142 7.85 -25.33 52.25
C SER A 142 9.34 -24.87 52.15
N GLY A 143 9.70 -23.59 51.94
CA GLY A 143 9.91 -22.51 52.95
C GLY A 143 11.42 -22.31 53.25
N ASP A 144 11.99 -21.18 53.68
CA ASP A 144 11.52 -19.79 53.86
C ASP A 144 12.72 -18.78 53.78
N ASP A 145 12.42 -17.50 53.51
CA ASP A 145 13.02 -16.24 54.03
C ASP A 145 14.50 -15.73 53.89
N ASN A 146 14.55 -14.39 53.67
CA ASN A 146 15.44 -13.33 54.21
C ASN A 146 16.87 -12.98 53.68
N ALA A 147 16.91 -11.85 52.95
CA ALA A 147 17.46 -10.53 53.36
C ALA A 147 18.99 -10.19 53.48
N LEU A 148 19.33 -9.07 52.80
CA LEU A 148 20.20 -7.94 53.19
C LEU A 148 21.77 -8.03 53.29
N VAL A 149 22.39 -6.98 52.71
CA VAL A 149 23.45 -6.09 53.27
C VAL A 149 24.95 -6.25 52.92
N GLN A 150 25.56 -5.06 52.70
CA GLN A 150 26.98 -4.60 52.78
C GLN A 150 28.06 -4.95 51.73
N LEU A 151 28.55 -3.87 51.10
CA LEU A 151 29.95 -3.62 50.75
C LEU A 151 30.73 -3.16 52.01
N PRO A 152 32.05 -3.38 52.14
CA PRO A 152 32.95 -2.21 52.12
C PRO A 152 34.40 -2.42 51.59
N THR A 153 34.82 -1.47 50.74
CA THR A 153 36.09 -0.68 50.71
C THR A 153 37.51 -1.30 50.89
N ASP A 154 38.39 -0.86 49.96
CA ASP A 154 39.68 -0.14 50.19
C ASP A 154 41.08 -0.78 49.99
N ILE A 155 42.04 0.13 49.77
CA ILE A 155 43.52 0.08 49.86
C ILE A 155 44.24 -0.71 48.73
N HIS A 156 45.05 -0.09 47.85
CA HIS A 156 46.29 0.71 47.96
C HIS A 156 47.58 -0.06 48.30
N SER A 157 48.71 0.50 47.82
CA SER A 157 50.11 0.02 47.91
C SER A 157 50.49 -1.03 46.85
N ARG A 158 51.52 -0.86 45.98
CA ARG A 158 52.90 -0.32 46.10
C ARG A 158 53.90 -1.38 46.56
N GLU A 159 54.76 -1.83 45.65
CA GLU A 159 56.21 -1.82 45.93
C GLU A 159 57.10 -1.81 44.68
N GLN A 160 58.22 -1.08 44.77
CA GLN A 160 59.34 -1.07 43.83
C GLN A 160 60.62 -1.30 44.64
N TYR A 161 61.35 -2.38 44.37
CA TYR A 161 62.76 -2.55 44.73
C TYR A 161 63.44 -3.31 43.57
N THR A 162 64.37 -2.79 42.76
CA THR A 162 65.51 -1.84 42.85
C THR A 162 66.89 -2.50 43.11
N GLY A 163 67.92 -2.01 42.40
CA GLY A 163 69.24 -2.65 42.20
C GLY A 163 69.52 -2.79 40.69
N LYS A 164 70.32 -1.98 39.97
CA LYS A 164 71.56 -1.19 40.26
C LYS A 164 72.75 -2.08 40.66
N LEU A 165 73.99 -1.90 40.17
CA LEU A 165 74.66 -0.85 39.38
C LEU A 165 75.28 -1.44 38.08
N GLN A 166 75.66 -0.75 36.99
CA GLN A 166 76.04 0.66 36.63
C GLN A 166 77.56 0.98 36.63
N ILE A 167 78.06 1.38 35.45
CA ILE A 167 79.17 2.32 35.08
C ILE A 167 78.85 2.72 33.61
N LYS A 168 78.58 3.97 33.16
CA LYS A 168 79.24 5.31 33.24
C LYS A 168 80.46 5.38 32.27
N THR A 169 80.73 6.38 31.43
CA THR A 169 80.38 7.83 31.26
C THR A 169 79.74 8.14 29.88
N GLN A 170 78.92 9.17 29.61
CA GLN A 170 79.00 10.65 29.81
C GLN A 170 80.13 11.30 28.97
N SER A 171 80.07 12.54 28.41
CA SER A 171 79.13 13.71 28.45
C SER A 171 79.60 14.73 27.36
N LEU A 172 78.85 15.68 26.77
CA LEU A 172 77.43 16.14 26.79
C LEU A 172 77.14 17.08 25.56
N SER A 173 75.90 17.59 25.42
CA SER A 173 75.47 18.72 24.54
C SER A 173 75.49 20.06 25.35
N PRO A 174 74.77 21.19 25.05
CA PRO A 174 74.01 21.68 23.85
C PRO A 174 74.47 23.12 23.40
N VAL A 175 73.84 23.92 22.49
CA VAL A 175 72.58 24.72 22.60
C VAL A 175 72.38 25.63 21.35
N TYR A 176 71.12 25.87 20.90
CA TYR A 176 70.59 26.93 19.97
C TYR A 176 71.15 27.04 18.52
N LYS A 177 70.32 27.21 17.47
CA LYS A 177 69.48 28.37 17.01
C LYS A 177 70.34 29.60 16.64
N GLU A 178 70.04 30.38 15.58
CA GLU A 178 68.80 30.52 14.79
C GLU A 178 69.11 31.02 13.35
N ASP A 179 68.25 30.74 12.37
CA ASP A 179 68.17 31.51 11.12
C ASP A 179 67.21 32.70 11.34
N ASP A 180 67.63 33.94 11.08
CA ASP A 180 66.87 34.80 10.14
C ASP A 180 67.56 36.14 9.73
N GLN A 181 67.16 36.60 8.55
CA GLN A 181 67.11 37.97 7.98
C GLN A 181 67.92 39.15 8.60
N ASN A 182 68.77 39.75 7.74
CA ASN A 182 69.33 41.11 7.92
C ASN A 182 68.54 42.17 7.13
N VAL A 183 67.94 43.17 7.79
CA VAL A 183 67.54 44.46 7.15
C VAL A 183 67.78 45.67 8.06
N THR A 184 68.95 46.30 7.90
CA THR A 184 69.19 47.76 7.83
C THR A 184 68.59 48.72 8.88
N SER A 185 69.44 49.36 9.71
CA SER A 185 69.62 50.84 9.68
C SER A 185 70.55 51.48 10.76
N LYS A 186 71.55 52.24 10.26
CA LYS A 186 71.97 53.60 10.69
C LYS A 186 72.60 53.91 12.09
N ILE A 187 73.83 54.45 11.98
CA ILE A 187 74.32 55.76 12.53
C ILE A 187 75.22 55.81 13.81
N CYS A 188 76.39 56.42 13.60
CA CYS A 188 77.34 57.18 14.45
C CYS A 188 78.13 56.58 15.65
N GLU A 189 79.46 56.75 15.51
CA GLU A 189 80.41 57.37 16.46
C GLU A 189 80.70 56.75 17.84
N VAL A 190 81.70 55.86 17.82
CA VAL A 190 82.98 56.00 18.56
C VAL A 190 82.99 56.92 19.80
N HIS A 191 83.23 56.32 20.98
CA HIS A 191 84.13 56.90 21.98
C HIS A 191 84.96 55.83 22.71
N VAL A 192 86.07 56.26 23.33
CA VAL A 192 87.23 55.39 23.64
C VAL A 192 87.46 55.19 25.14
N ARG A 193 87.75 53.94 25.56
CA ARG A 193 88.81 53.63 26.55
C ARG A 193 89.21 52.13 26.60
N LYS A 194 90.51 51.90 26.77
CA LYS A 194 91.20 50.62 27.14
C LYS A 194 91.42 50.59 28.68
N PRO A 195 92.14 49.64 29.33
CA PRO A 195 92.76 48.34 28.94
C PRO A 195 92.23 47.19 29.89
N PRO A 196 92.89 46.03 30.24
CA PRO A 196 94.23 45.50 29.91
C PRO A 196 94.44 43.97 29.66
N VAL A 197 95.57 43.64 29.01
CA VAL A 197 96.56 42.55 29.24
C VAL A 197 96.11 41.09 29.55
N SER A 198 96.42 40.19 28.60
CA SER A 198 97.36 39.03 28.70
C SER A 198 97.51 38.42 27.27
N LEU A 199 98.65 37.95 26.74
CA LEU A 199 99.66 36.95 27.20
C LEU A 199 99.05 35.55 27.46
N ASP A 200 99.60 34.42 27.04
CA ASP A 200 100.58 34.02 25.98
C ASP A 200 100.20 32.53 25.60
N ASP A 201 100.93 31.56 25.03
CA ASP A 201 102.33 31.30 24.58
C ASP A 201 102.26 29.97 23.73
N SER A 202 103.20 29.46 22.92
CA SER A 202 104.21 29.96 21.95
C SER A 202 104.92 28.73 21.32
N ASP A 203 105.95 28.96 20.49
CA ASP A 203 107.15 28.10 20.32
C ASP A 203 106.94 26.75 19.54
N ILE A 204 107.96 26.10 18.96
CA ILE A 204 109.42 26.25 19.09
C ILE A 204 110.12 26.25 17.72
N GLU A 205 111.00 27.24 17.46
CA GLU A 205 112.34 26.94 16.92
C GLU A 205 113.37 27.88 17.57
N ALA A 206 114.35 27.30 18.28
CA ALA A 206 115.09 28.06 19.31
C ALA A 206 116.57 27.65 19.47
N ARG A 207 117.43 28.69 19.41
CA ARG A 207 118.69 28.89 20.15
C ARG A 207 119.95 28.07 19.78
N LEU A 208 121.00 28.81 19.41
CA LEU A 208 122.39 28.83 19.93
C LEU A 208 123.13 30.00 19.20
N ASN A 209 124.21 30.65 19.64
CA ASN A 209 125.16 30.48 20.75
C ASN A 209 125.53 31.87 21.37
N SER A 210 126.47 31.94 22.32
CA SER A 210 126.11 32.26 23.71
C SER A 210 127.29 32.81 24.54
N TRP A 211 127.24 34.10 24.92
CA TRP A 211 128.16 34.78 25.87
C TRP A 211 129.63 34.91 25.32
N ASN A 212 130.60 35.65 25.87
CA ASN A 212 130.72 36.27 27.20
C ASN A 212 131.71 37.49 27.27
N LEU A 213 131.48 38.39 28.24
CA LEU A 213 132.41 39.31 28.98
C LEU A 213 133.58 40.10 28.33
N GLY A 214 133.70 41.39 28.72
CA GLY A 214 134.93 41.89 29.37
C GLY A 214 135.47 43.30 29.04
N ILE A 215 135.77 44.10 30.08
CA ILE A 215 136.69 45.27 30.15
C ILE A 215 136.28 46.55 29.35
N GLU A 216 136.46 47.79 29.82
CA GLU A 216 136.40 48.41 31.17
C GLU A 216 136.32 49.95 30.99
N ASN A 217 135.94 50.70 32.03
CA ASN A 217 136.00 52.17 32.06
C ASN A 217 137.23 52.60 32.89
N PRO A 218 137.87 53.76 32.62
CA PRO A 218 137.87 54.71 33.73
C PRO A 218 137.78 56.20 33.33
N ARG A 219 137.14 56.97 34.22
CA ARG A 219 137.32 58.42 34.33
C ARG A 219 138.39 58.76 35.38
N TYR A 220 139.36 59.57 34.96
CA TYR A 220 140.16 60.53 35.76
C TYR A 220 141.28 60.05 36.73
N LEU A 221 142.21 61.00 36.90
CA LEU A 221 143.09 61.27 38.05
C LEU A 221 144.26 60.31 38.35
N ARG A 222 145.48 60.80 38.02
CA ARG A 222 146.37 61.34 39.06
C ARG A 222 147.28 62.46 38.56
N GLN A 223 147.29 63.56 39.33
CA GLN A 223 148.46 64.32 39.82
C GLN A 223 149.58 64.65 38.80
N THR A 224 149.80 65.89 38.34
CA THR A 224 150.08 67.14 39.10
C THR A 224 151.01 66.97 40.30
N PRO A 225 152.18 67.62 40.25
CA PRO A 225 152.45 68.69 41.21
C PRO A 225 153.12 69.92 40.56
N ILE A 226 153.12 71.13 41.13
CA ILE A 226 152.25 71.78 42.13
C ILE A 226 152.41 73.31 41.91
N PRO A 227 151.39 74.16 42.16
CA PRO A 227 151.54 75.61 42.06
C PRO A 227 152.16 76.19 43.34
N VAL A 228 152.89 77.32 43.23
CA VAL A 228 152.93 78.37 44.28
C VAL A 228 153.47 79.68 43.69
N SER A 229 152.89 80.80 44.13
CA SER A 229 153.30 82.15 43.73
C SER A 229 154.36 82.73 44.66
N LEU A 230 155.36 83.40 44.09
CA LEU A 230 156.05 84.59 44.64
C LEU A 230 156.42 85.46 43.41
N MET A 231 156.02 86.73 43.34
CA MET A 231 156.67 87.88 43.98
C MET A 231 158.16 88.05 43.64
N THR A 232 158.46 89.21 43.05
CA THR A 232 159.56 90.14 43.41
C THR A 232 160.56 89.67 44.50
N PRO A 233 161.87 89.98 44.36
CA PRO A 233 162.28 91.40 44.46
C PRO A 233 163.61 91.81 43.78
N LYS A 234 163.95 93.11 43.97
CA LYS A 234 165.25 93.77 43.73
C LYS A 234 165.67 93.92 42.26
N PHE A 235 165.72 95.12 41.68
CA PHE A 235 165.19 96.43 42.08
C PHE A 235 164.53 96.98 40.79
N SER A 236 163.21 97.18 40.73
CA SER A 236 162.58 98.46 41.11
C SER A 236 163.44 99.66 40.71
N LEU A 237 163.05 100.43 39.68
CA LEU A 237 162.15 101.58 39.81
C LEU A 237 162.86 102.80 40.43
N ARG A 238 162.43 104.00 40.01
CA ARG A 238 162.99 105.31 40.40
C ARG A 238 164.34 105.53 39.71
N LYS A 239 164.40 106.42 38.70
CA LYS A 239 164.29 107.89 38.81
C LYS A 239 165.31 108.45 39.82
N SER A 240 166.06 109.51 39.55
CA SER A 240 166.34 110.29 38.31
C SER A 240 167.35 111.38 38.73
N SER A 241 167.68 112.31 37.83
CA SER A 241 167.90 113.73 38.15
C SER A 241 168.50 114.08 39.53
N SER A 242 169.83 114.15 39.58
CA SER A 242 170.58 115.36 39.96
C SER A 242 170.12 116.26 41.15
N LEU A 243 171.05 116.43 42.10
CA LEU A 243 171.40 117.67 42.85
C LEU A 243 170.61 118.08 44.12
N HIS A 244 171.39 118.42 45.17
CA HIS A 244 171.14 119.17 46.43
C HIS A 244 170.04 118.64 47.40
N GLU A 245 170.27 118.45 48.71
CA GLU A 245 170.64 119.41 49.80
C GLU A 245 169.47 120.40 50.13
N ASP A 246 169.15 120.77 51.39
CA ASP A 246 169.78 120.53 52.71
C ASP A 246 168.78 120.71 53.88
N PRO A 247 169.01 120.17 55.10
CA PRO A 247 168.29 120.57 56.33
C PRO A 247 169.20 121.28 57.36
N PHE A 248 168.81 122.49 57.80
CA PHE A 248 169.67 123.44 58.52
C PHE A 248 170.14 123.07 59.95
N LEU A 249 171.47 123.15 60.14
CA LEU A 249 172.28 123.57 61.31
C LEU A 249 172.16 122.83 62.66
N SER A 250 173.26 122.39 63.30
CA SER A 250 174.67 122.89 63.32
C SER A 250 175.72 121.71 63.35
N ARG A 251 177.05 121.78 63.66
CA ARG A 251 177.92 122.80 64.32
C ARG A 251 179.47 122.64 64.12
N MET A 252 180.01 122.77 62.89
CA MET A 252 181.48 122.90 62.59
C MET A 252 182.37 121.63 62.83
N HIS A 253 183.71 121.55 62.62
CA HIS A 253 184.78 122.50 62.17
C HIS A 253 186.01 121.76 61.52
N GLU A 254 187.02 122.54 61.07
CA GLU A 254 188.48 122.24 60.85
C GLU A 254 188.97 121.38 59.62
N LYS A 255 190.19 121.67 59.09
CA LYS A 255 190.81 121.19 57.79
C LYS A 255 192.33 121.50 57.59
N GLU A 256 193.10 120.70 56.79
CA GLU A 256 194.19 121.14 55.84
C GLU A 256 194.74 120.00 54.87
N LEU A 257 195.65 120.34 53.92
CA LEU A 257 196.58 119.54 53.04
C LEU A 257 196.08 118.73 51.78
N ASP A 258 196.51 119.11 50.55
CA ASP A 258 196.19 118.38 49.26
C ASP A 258 197.22 118.47 48.07
N MET A 259 197.87 119.61 47.81
CA MET A 259 198.10 120.13 46.44
C MET A 259 199.11 119.46 45.45
N LYS A 260 199.72 118.28 45.71
CA LYS A 260 200.93 117.83 44.95
C LYS A 260 200.70 117.00 43.65
N THR A 261 199.47 116.80 43.21
CA THR A 261 199.04 115.76 42.25
C THR A 261 199.60 115.84 40.80
N LYS A 262 199.47 116.99 40.12
CA LYS A 262 198.91 117.00 38.74
C LYS A 262 199.88 116.85 37.55
N MET A 263 201.19 116.72 37.74
CA MET A 263 202.15 116.97 36.64
C MET A 263 202.64 115.73 35.87
N MET A 264 202.64 114.53 36.47
CA MET A 264 203.26 113.34 35.84
C MET A 264 202.29 112.58 34.91
N GLU A 265 200.98 112.70 35.13
CA GLU A 265 199.95 111.89 34.51
C GLU A 265 199.77 112.21 33.00
N ALA A 266 199.90 113.48 32.63
CA ALA A 266 199.55 114.00 31.30
C ALA A 266 200.25 113.28 30.12
N LYS A 267 201.56 113.03 30.21
CA LYS A 267 202.30 112.38 29.10
C LYS A 267 201.93 110.91 28.90
N PHE A 268 201.54 110.20 29.96
CA PHE A 268 201.16 108.79 29.88
C PHE A 268 199.80 108.58 29.18
N HIS A 269 198.97 109.62 29.10
CA HIS A 269 197.68 109.56 28.43
C HIS A 269 197.77 109.63 26.88
N GLU A 270 198.81 110.25 26.30
CA GLU A 270 198.87 110.44 24.84
C GLU A 270 199.19 109.14 24.08
N GLU A 271 200.21 108.37 24.50
CA GLU A 271 200.51 107.07 23.87
C GLU A 271 199.36 106.07 24.07
N LYS A 272 198.74 106.08 25.26
CA LYS A 272 197.58 105.22 25.55
C LYS A 272 196.43 105.47 24.56
N LEU A 273 196.19 106.73 24.18
CA LEU A 273 195.17 107.08 23.20
C LEU A 273 195.49 106.58 21.78
N LYS A 274 196.75 106.69 21.34
CA LYS A 274 197.20 106.18 20.02
C LYS A 274 197.11 104.65 19.92
N LEU A 275 197.45 103.94 21.00
CA LEU A 275 197.34 102.48 21.04
C LEU A 275 195.87 102.02 21.08
N GLN A 276 195.02 102.73 21.83
CA GLN A 276 193.57 102.52 21.87
C GLN A 276 192.94 102.68 20.47
N GLN A 277 193.21 103.79 19.78
CA GLN A 277 192.69 104.05 18.42
C GLN A 277 193.03 102.94 17.41
N LYS A 278 194.23 102.35 17.52
CA LYS A 278 194.63 101.24 16.64
C LYS A 278 193.89 99.94 16.98
N HIS A 279 193.74 99.63 18.27
CA HIS A 279 192.98 98.47 18.73
C HIS A 279 191.51 98.54 18.31
N ASP A 280 190.87 99.70 18.50
CA ASP A 280 189.46 99.92 18.17
C ASP A 280 189.19 99.75 16.66
N ALA A 281 190.13 100.19 15.81
CA ALA A 281 190.04 100.05 14.35
C ALA A 281 190.12 98.59 13.86
N ASP A 282 190.92 97.73 14.51
CA ASP A 282 191.00 96.31 14.15
C ASP A 282 189.83 95.49 14.75
N VAL A 283 189.30 95.88 15.91
CA VAL A 283 188.02 95.36 16.45
C VAL A 283 186.86 95.66 15.48
N GLN A 284 186.80 96.87 14.92
CA GLN A 284 185.76 97.26 13.96
C GLN A 284 185.75 96.36 12.71
N LYS A 285 186.92 96.02 12.15
CA LYS A 285 187.03 95.09 10.99
C LYS A 285 186.62 93.65 11.32
N ILE A 286 186.75 93.22 12.58
CA ILE A 286 186.30 91.91 13.03
C ILE A 286 184.77 91.90 13.15
N LEU A 287 184.18 92.98 13.70
CA LEU A 287 182.72 93.17 13.75
C LEU A 287 182.11 93.24 12.34
N GLU A 288 182.72 93.97 11.40
CA GLU A 288 182.25 94.03 10.01
C GLU A 288 182.28 92.67 9.31
N ARG A 289 183.35 91.88 9.47
CA ARG A 289 183.37 90.49 8.96
C ARG A 289 182.30 89.61 9.59
N LYS A 290 182.14 89.66 10.92
CA LYS A 290 181.14 88.84 11.61
C LYS A 290 179.71 89.25 11.30
N ASN A 291 179.44 90.53 11.07
CA ASN A 291 178.16 90.99 10.57
C ASN A 291 177.88 90.47 9.14
N ASN A 292 178.88 90.47 8.25
CA ASN A 292 178.72 89.89 6.91
C ASN A 292 178.48 88.37 6.96
N GLU A 293 179.25 87.61 7.75
CA GLU A 293 179.01 86.17 7.97
C GLU A 293 177.59 85.89 8.51
N ILE A 294 177.11 86.72 9.44
CA ILE A 294 175.75 86.63 9.99
C ILE A 294 174.69 86.91 8.91
N GLU A 295 174.89 87.92 8.06
CA GLU A 295 173.92 88.26 7.02
C GLU A 295 173.92 87.24 5.87
N GLU A 296 175.07 86.70 5.48
CA GLU A 296 175.16 85.56 4.56
C GLU A 296 174.37 84.36 5.10
N LEU A 297 174.58 83.97 6.37
CA LEU A 297 173.82 82.91 7.03
C LEU A 297 172.30 83.20 7.05
N LYS A 298 171.88 84.43 7.36
CA LYS A 298 170.45 84.82 7.29
C LYS A 298 169.89 84.68 5.88
N THR A 299 170.60 85.10 4.84
CA THR A 299 170.10 84.94 3.46
C THR A 299 169.98 83.48 3.05
N LEU A 300 170.91 82.62 3.48
CA LEU A 300 170.89 81.18 3.21
C LEU A 300 169.73 80.48 3.94
N TYR A 301 169.50 80.79 5.22
CA TYR A 301 168.33 80.32 5.96
C TYR A 301 167.01 80.81 5.33
N LYS A 302 166.93 82.09 4.96
CA LYS A 302 165.73 82.68 4.33
C LYS A 302 165.44 82.07 2.96
N LYS A 303 166.47 81.74 2.18
CA LYS A 303 166.32 80.97 0.94
C LYS A 303 165.78 79.57 1.21
N LYS A 304 166.32 78.86 2.21
CA LYS A 304 165.84 77.51 2.59
C LYS A 304 164.41 77.53 3.10
N GLN A 305 164.01 78.54 3.87
CA GLN A 305 162.62 78.76 4.27
C GLN A 305 161.72 78.91 3.05
N ASN A 306 162.05 79.81 2.11
CA ASN A 306 161.27 80.03 0.89
C ASN A 306 161.13 78.74 0.05
N GLU A 307 162.21 77.96 -0.08
CA GLU A 307 162.18 76.65 -0.76
C GLU A 307 161.19 75.67 -0.08
N THR A 308 161.15 75.63 1.25
CA THR A 308 160.18 74.79 1.99
C THR A 308 158.74 75.31 1.93
N GLU A 309 158.52 76.62 1.95
CA GLU A 309 157.18 77.19 1.77
C GLU A 309 156.62 76.90 0.36
N GLU A 310 157.46 76.90 -0.66
CA GLU A 310 157.06 76.51 -2.01
C GLU A 310 156.69 75.02 -2.12
N THR A 311 157.40 74.11 -1.47
CA THR A 311 157.03 72.68 -1.50
C THR A 311 155.73 72.44 -0.73
N ILE A 312 155.51 73.14 0.39
CA ILE A 312 154.24 73.14 1.12
C ILE A 312 153.09 73.62 0.20
N ARG A 313 153.19 74.81 -0.43
CA ARG A 313 152.15 75.30 -1.35
C ARG A 313 151.86 74.36 -2.52
N LYS A 314 152.87 73.62 -3.01
CA LYS A 314 152.71 72.61 -4.07
C LYS A 314 151.98 71.36 -3.56
N LEU A 315 152.16 70.96 -2.30
CA LEU A 315 151.42 69.88 -1.66
C LEU A 315 149.99 70.30 -1.31
N GLU A 316 149.77 71.49 -0.75
CA GLU A 316 148.44 72.06 -0.46
C GLU A 316 147.56 72.09 -1.70
N LYS A 317 148.10 72.54 -2.85
CA LYS A 317 147.37 72.52 -4.13
C LYS A 317 146.99 71.10 -4.57
N LYS A 318 147.87 70.11 -4.40
CA LYS A 318 147.54 68.70 -4.68
C LYS A 318 146.44 68.17 -3.77
N VAL A 319 146.50 68.46 -2.47
CA VAL A 319 145.46 68.09 -1.50
C VAL A 319 144.12 68.74 -1.86
N GLN A 320 144.10 70.03 -2.22
CA GLN A 320 142.86 70.68 -2.67
C GLN A 320 142.29 70.09 -3.96
N ILE A 321 143.13 69.66 -4.91
CA ILE A 321 142.67 68.98 -6.13
C ILE A 321 142.04 67.63 -5.76
N LEU A 322 142.74 66.79 -5.01
CA LEU A 322 142.24 65.49 -4.54
C LEU A 322 140.94 65.61 -3.72
N ILE A 323 140.76 66.68 -2.93
CA ILE A 323 139.51 66.94 -2.20
C ILE A 323 138.35 67.24 -3.16
N ARG A 324 138.57 68.02 -4.24
CA ARG A 324 137.54 68.27 -5.27
C ARG A 324 137.22 66.99 -6.05
N ASP A 325 138.25 66.24 -6.44
CA ASP A 325 138.06 64.98 -7.17
C ASP A 325 137.29 63.96 -6.32
N CYS A 326 137.62 63.82 -5.04
CA CYS A 326 136.86 62.99 -4.09
C CYS A 326 135.43 63.50 -3.87
N GLN A 327 135.18 64.81 -3.93
CA GLN A 327 133.84 65.37 -3.83
C GLN A 327 133.00 65.04 -5.06
N VAL A 328 133.53 65.20 -6.27
CA VAL A 328 132.85 64.82 -7.53
C VAL A 328 132.61 63.30 -7.58
N ILE A 329 133.54 62.49 -7.06
CA ILE A 329 133.36 61.04 -6.93
C ILE A 329 132.24 60.69 -5.94
N ARG A 330 132.08 61.43 -4.83
CA ARG A 330 130.92 61.28 -3.94
C ARG A 330 129.62 61.67 -4.64
N GLU A 331 129.54 62.87 -5.21
CA GLU A 331 128.34 63.38 -5.88
C GLU A 331 127.88 62.47 -7.03
N THR A 332 128.80 61.96 -7.85
CA THR A 332 128.46 60.99 -8.91
C THR A 332 127.99 59.65 -8.36
N LYS A 333 128.49 59.20 -7.19
CA LYS A 333 128.00 57.97 -6.54
C LYS A 333 126.67 58.17 -5.81
N GLU A 334 126.46 59.32 -5.18
CA GLU A 334 125.19 59.70 -4.56
C GLU A 334 124.08 59.85 -5.61
N ASN A 335 124.37 60.43 -6.77
CA ASN A 335 123.46 60.47 -7.92
C ASN A 335 123.13 59.06 -8.44
N GLN A 336 124.12 58.17 -8.59
CA GLN A 336 123.88 56.77 -8.98
C GLN A 336 123.02 56.02 -7.95
N ILE A 337 123.22 56.27 -6.65
CA ILE A 337 122.38 55.70 -5.58
C ILE A 337 120.95 56.27 -5.63
N ALA A 338 120.78 57.57 -5.89
CA ALA A 338 119.47 58.21 -6.02
C ALA A 338 118.69 57.70 -7.25
N GLU A 339 119.36 57.50 -8.39
CA GLU A 339 118.76 56.94 -9.59
C GLU A 339 118.36 55.46 -9.41
N LEU A 340 119.22 54.65 -8.79
CA LEU A 340 118.88 53.26 -8.46
C LEU A 340 117.72 53.17 -7.45
N LYS A 341 117.69 54.04 -6.43
CA LYS A 341 116.55 54.16 -5.51
C LYS A 341 115.28 54.51 -6.25
N LYS A 342 115.29 55.53 -7.09
CA LYS A 342 114.14 55.94 -7.91
C LYS A 342 113.63 54.81 -8.81
N ILE A 343 114.51 54.03 -9.43
CA ILE A 343 114.12 52.87 -10.24
C ILE A 343 113.50 51.77 -9.37
N CYS A 344 114.07 51.49 -8.19
CA CYS A 344 113.48 50.54 -7.24
C CYS A 344 112.11 51.01 -6.74
N GLU A 345 111.98 52.27 -6.35
CA GLU A 345 110.74 52.92 -5.89
C GLU A 345 109.67 52.86 -6.98
N GLN A 346 110.01 53.22 -8.23
CA GLN A 346 109.12 53.09 -9.39
C GLN A 346 108.70 51.64 -9.66
N SER A 347 109.62 50.68 -9.49
CA SER A 347 109.31 49.25 -9.64
C SER A 347 108.42 48.72 -8.52
N THR A 348 108.61 49.16 -7.27
CA THR A 348 107.73 48.79 -6.16
C THR A 348 106.37 49.44 -6.27
N GLU A 349 106.30 50.69 -6.74
CA GLU A 349 105.04 51.41 -6.90
C GLU A 349 104.25 50.86 -8.10
N SER A 350 104.88 50.46 -9.21
CA SER A 350 104.19 49.76 -10.30
C SER A 350 103.66 48.39 -9.88
N LEU A 351 104.48 47.60 -9.16
CA LEU A 351 104.06 46.31 -8.61
C LEU A 351 102.90 46.45 -7.62
N LYS A 352 102.95 47.46 -6.74
CA LYS A 352 101.87 47.83 -5.82
C LYS A 352 100.59 48.22 -6.57
N ASN A 353 100.67 49.11 -7.56
CA ASN A 353 99.53 49.50 -8.39
C ASN A 353 98.89 48.29 -9.10
N ASP A 354 99.69 47.31 -9.54
CA ASP A 354 99.16 46.09 -10.17
C ASP A 354 98.56 45.10 -9.16
N TRP A 355 99.03 45.07 -7.91
CA TRP A 355 98.34 44.35 -6.83
C TRP A 355 97.06 45.06 -6.37
N GLU A 356 97.04 46.38 -6.30
CA GLU A 356 95.84 47.18 -6.00
C GLU A 356 94.77 47.01 -7.09
N LYS A 357 95.14 47.02 -8.38
CA LYS A 357 94.22 46.67 -9.48
C LYS A 357 93.68 45.25 -9.36
N LYS A 358 94.53 44.25 -9.06
CA LYS A 358 94.09 42.86 -8.84
C LYS A 358 93.14 42.75 -7.65
N LEU A 359 93.43 43.46 -6.55
CA LEU A 359 92.56 43.50 -5.37
C LEU A 359 91.21 44.14 -5.70
N HIS A 360 91.19 45.30 -6.36
CA HIS A 360 89.94 45.94 -6.79
C HIS A 360 89.16 45.09 -7.79
N SER A 361 89.83 44.40 -8.73
CA SER A 361 89.17 43.49 -9.66
C SER A 361 88.59 42.27 -8.96
N ALA A 362 89.30 41.69 -7.98
CA ALA A 362 88.80 40.58 -7.18
C ALA A 362 87.65 41.00 -6.27
N VAL A 363 87.72 42.17 -5.64
CA VAL A 363 86.61 42.74 -4.85
C VAL A 363 85.40 43.01 -5.73
N ALA A 364 85.57 43.60 -6.92
CA ALA A 364 84.46 43.87 -7.83
C ALA A 364 83.78 42.59 -8.34
N GLU A 365 84.54 41.53 -8.65
CA GLU A 365 83.96 40.23 -9.00
C GLU A 365 83.30 39.55 -7.80
N MET A 366 83.88 39.61 -6.59
CA MET A 366 83.23 39.10 -5.36
C MET A 366 81.95 39.87 -4.99
N GLU A 367 81.90 41.19 -5.20
CA GLU A 367 80.71 42.02 -4.99
C GLU A 367 79.62 41.72 -6.03
N LYS A 368 80.02 41.45 -7.28
CA LYS A 368 79.15 41.01 -8.36
C LYS A 368 78.63 39.59 -8.13
N GLU A 369 79.48 38.62 -7.78
CA GLU A 369 79.05 37.26 -7.39
C GLU A 369 78.08 37.29 -6.21
N LYS A 370 78.35 38.13 -5.20
CA LYS A 370 77.42 38.35 -4.09
C LYS A 370 76.08 38.93 -4.56
N PHE A 371 76.08 39.89 -5.49
CA PHE A 371 74.87 40.46 -6.05
C PHE A 371 74.09 39.43 -6.89
N ASP A 372 74.78 38.68 -7.76
CA ASP A 372 74.19 37.65 -8.62
C ASP A 372 73.63 36.49 -7.78
N LEU A 373 74.30 36.07 -6.71
CA LEU A 373 73.78 35.12 -5.73
C LEU A 373 72.58 35.68 -4.96
N GLN A 374 72.63 36.93 -4.48
CA GLN A 374 71.48 37.55 -3.79
C GLN A 374 70.28 37.71 -4.73
N LYS A 375 70.52 38.01 -6.01
CA LYS A 375 69.50 38.05 -7.06
C LYS A 375 68.93 36.66 -7.29
N GLN A 376 69.77 35.64 -7.47
CA GLN A 376 69.32 34.25 -7.65
C GLN A 376 68.54 33.72 -6.44
N HIS A 377 68.94 34.05 -5.21
CA HIS A 377 68.15 33.73 -4.01
C HIS A 377 66.78 34.42 -4.02
N THR A 378 66.70 35.68 -4.47
CA THR A 378 65.44 36.41 -4.61
C THR A 378 64.56 35.78 -5.70
N GLU A 379 65.13 35.39 -6.84
CA GLU A 379 64.44 34.73 -7.95
C GLU A 379 63.95 33.32 -7.54
N ASN A 380 64.77 32.53 -6.86
CA ASN A 380 64.36 31.23 -6.31
C ASN A 380 63.20 31.36 -5.29
N ILE A 381 63.20 32.40 -4.46
CA ILE A 381 62.09 32.68 -3.51
C ILE A 381 60.83 33.13 -4.28
N GLN A 382 60.98 33.96 -5.30
CA GLN A 382 59.89 34.38 -6.20
C GLN A 382 59.26 33.15 -6.89
N GLU A 383 60.06 32.27 -7.49
CA GLU A 383 59.60 31.02 -8.11
C GLU A 383 58.90 30.07 -7.12
N LEU A 384 59.43 29.91 -5.89
CA LEU A 384 58.81 29.10 -4.85
C LEU A 384 57.45 29.65 -4.37
N LEU A 385 57.32 30.98 -4.30
CA LEU A 385 56.06 31.65 -4.00
C LEU A 385 55.06 31.52 -5.17
N GLU A 386 55.53 31.63 -6.40
CA GLU A 386 54.69 31.52 -7.61
C GLU A 386 54.22 30.08 -7.86
N ASP A 387 55.07 29.06 -7.73
CA ASP A 387 54.66 27.64 -7.72
C ASP A 387 53.67 27.34 -6.58
N THR A 388 53.93 27.85 -5.38
CA THR A 388 53.01 27.68 -4.24
C THR A 388 51.66 28.34 -4.50
N ASN A 389 51.64 29.53 -5.11
CA ASN A 389 50.42 30.22 -5.49
C ASN A 389 49.69 29.51 -6.64
N VAL A 390 50.39 28.99 -7.65
CA VAL A 390 49.80 28.19 -8.74
C VAL A 390 49.20 26.89 -8.20
N ARG A 391 49.91 26.19 -7.30
CA ARG A 391 49.40 24.98 -6.62
C ARG A 391 48.18 25.29 -5.76
N LEU A 392 48.15 26.43 -5.07
CA LEU A 392 47.02 26.87 -4.26
C LEU A 392 45.80 27.23 -5.12
N ASN A 393 45.97 28.07 -6.17
CA ASN A 393 44.89 28.38 -7.12
C ASN A 393 44.35 27.11 -7.81
N LYS A 394 45.22 26.14 -8.12
CA LYS A 394 44.80 24.83 -8.65
C LYS A 394 43.95 24.06 -7.63
N MET A 395 44.40 23.98 -6.36
CA MET A 395 43.67 23.31 -5.29
C MET A 395 42.30 23.98 -5.02
N GLU A 396 42.24 25.32 -5.03
CA GLU A 396 40.98 26.06 -4.93
C GLU A 396 40.06 25.78 -6.13
N GLY A 397 40.60 25.73 -7.34
CA GLY A 397 39.85 25.34 -8.55
C GLY A 397 39.31 23.91 -8.49
N GLU A 398 40.11 22.95 -8.03
CA GLU A 398 39.73 21.56 -7.84
C GLU A 398 38.66 21.42 -6.74
N TYR A 399 38.82 22.11 -5.60
CA TYR A 399 37.82 22.15 -4.53
C TYR A 399 36.50 22.82 -4.96
N MET A 400 36.57 23.90 -5.75
CA MET A 400 35.37 24.54 -6.31
C MET A 400 34.67 23.66 -7.35
N ALA A 401 35.42 22.92 -8.18
CA ALA A 401 34.86 21.94 -9.11
C ALA A 401 34.21 20.75 -8.38
N GLN A 402 34.87 20.22 -7.35
CA GLN A 402 34.31 19.19 -6.47
C GLN A 402 33.02 19.68 -5.80
N THR A 403 33.06 20.89 -5.22
CA THR A 403 31.89 21.54 -4.60
C THR A 403 30.75 21.71 -5.60
N GLN A 404 31.01 22.10 -6.85
CA GLN A 404 29.99 22.20 -7.89
C GLN A 404 29.41 20.82 -8.27
N SER A 405 30.25 19.80 -8.39
CA SER A 405 29.84 18.41 -8.64
C SER A 405 28.94 17.87 -7.51
N THR A 406 29.36 18.03 -6.26
CA THR A 406 28.55 17.65 -5.08
C THR A 406 27.23 18.41 -5.04
N ASN A 407 27.21 19.72 -5.33
CA ASN A 407 25.95 20.48 -5.41
C ASN A 407 25.03 20.03 -6.54
N GLN A 408 25.58 19.53 -7.65
CA GLN A 408 24.80 18.96 -8.75
C GLN A 408 24.19 17.60 -8.35
N ILE A 409 24.98 16.72 -7.73
CA ILE A 409 24.52 15.44 -7.18
C ILE A 409 23.45 15.65 -6.09
N VAL A 410 23.61 16.65 -5.22
CA VAL A 410 22.62 17.04 -4.21
C VAL A 410 21.32 17.49 -4.87
N LYS A 411 21.35 18.36 -5.89
CA LYS A 411 20.15 18.78 -6.62
C LYS A 411 19.45 17.63 -7.35
N GLU A 412 20.21 16.71 -7.92
CA GLU A 412 19.67 15.50 -8.54
C GLU A 412 18.98 14.62 -7.49
N LEU A 413 19.61 14.39 -6.34
CA LEU A 413 18.99 13.68 -5.20
C LEU A 413 17.75 14.43 -4.67
N GLU A 414 17.78 15.75 -4.52
CA GLU A 414 16.65 16.56 -4.05
C GLU A 414 15.45 16.51 -5.00
N ALA A 415 15.67 16.77 -6.30
CA ALA A 415 14.61 16.71 -7.31
C ALA A 415 14.00 15.31 -7.39
N ARG A 416 14.82 14.28 -7.21
CA ARG A 416 14.41 12.88 -7.28
C ARG A 416 13.78 12.39 -5.96
N VAL A 417 14.10 13.02 -4.82
CA VAL A 417 13.33 12.92 -3.55
C VAL A 417 11.95 13.55 -3.66
N GLN A 418 11.83 14.71 -4.29
CA GLN A 418 10.53 15.36 -4.52
C GLN A 418 9.64 14.50 -5.42
N GLN A 419 10.19 13.96 -6.51
CA GLN A 419 9.41 13.16 -7.45
C GLN A 419 9.01 11.80 -6.83
N LEU A 420 9.84 11.11 -6.02
CA LEU A 420 9.37 9.97 -5.19
C LEU A 420 8.24 10.35 -4.25
N THR A 421 8.31 11.52 -3.61
CA THR A 421 7.33 11.93 -2.60
C THR A 421 5.95 12.10 -3.25
N GLY A 422 5.86 12.84 -4.34
CA GLY A 422 4.62 12.99 -5.10
C GLY A 422 4.10 11.66 -5.69
N GLU A 423 4.98 10.70 -5.92
CA GLU A 423 4.64 9.39 -6.47
C GLU A 423 4.17 8.37 -5.40
N ALA A 424 4.74 8.44 -4.19
CA ALA A 424 4.18 7.81 -3.00
C ALA A 424 2.82 8.40 -2.62
N GLU A 425 2.62 9.72 -2.76
CA GLU A 425 1.35 10.42 -2.57
C GLU A 425 0.28 9.96 -3.59
N ASN A 426 0.61 9.92 -4.90
CA ASN A 426 -0.29 9.35 -5.91
C ASN A 426 -0.65 7.88 -5.58
N SER A 427 0.33 7.06 -5.23
CA SER A 427 0.12 5.67 -4.81
C SER A 427 -0.79 5.56 -3.57
N ASN A 428 -0.75 6.54 -2.66
CA ASN A 428 -1.64 6.62 -1.50
C ASN A 428 -3.06 7.07 -1.89
N LEU A 429 -3.19 8.04 -2.81
CA LEU A 429 -4.47 8.49 -3.36
C LEU A 429 -5.20 7.35 -4.10
N GLN A 430 -4.47 6.48 -4.81
CA GLN A 430 -5.01 5.23 -5.37
C GLN A 430 -5.61 4.33 -4.30
N ARG A 431 -4.88 4.09 -3.20
CA ARG A 431 -5.36 3.28 -2.08
C ARG A 431 -6.62 3.88 -1.46
N GLN A 432 -6.70 5.21 -1.30
CA GLN A 432 -7.90 5.88 -0.80
C GLN A 432 -9.10 5.73 -1.75
N LYS A 433 -8.92 5.93 -3.05
CA LYS A 433 -9.96 5.71 -4.08
C LYS A 433 -10.46 4.26 -4.07
N LEU A 434 -9.55 3.28 -4.07
CA LEU A 434 -9.90 1.86 -4.03
C LEU A 434 -10.62 1.45 -2.74
N ILE A 435 -10.30 2.08 -1.59
CA ILE A 435 -11.04 1.88 -0.33
C ILE A 435 -12.47 2.46 -0.43
N GLN A 436 -12.65 3.62 -1.07
CA GLN A 436 -13.97 4.20 -1.31
C GLN A 436 -14.80 3.36 -2.29
N GLU A 437 -14.24 2.96 -3.43
CA GLU A 437 -14.89 2.05 -4.39
C GLU A 437 -15.28 0.72 -3.74
N LYS A 438 -14.41 0.15 -2.89
CA LYS A 438 -14.72 -1.04 -2.10
C LYS A 438 -15.93 -0.81 -1.17
N GLN A 439 -15.94 0.28 -0.41
CA GLN A 439 -17.05 0.60 0.51
C GLN A 439 -18.38 0.81 -0.24
N GLU A 440 -18.34 1.40 -1.44
CA GLU A 440 -19.51 1.57 -2.29
C GLU A 440 -20.02 0.23 -2.85
N LEU A 441 -19.11 -0.66 -3.27
CA LEU A 441 -19.46 -2.02 -3.69
C LEU A 441 -20.02 -2.87 -2.54
N GLU A 442 -19.46 -2.77 -1.33
CA GLU A 442 -19.99 -3.43 -0.13
C GLU A 442 -21.38 -2.91 0.24
N ARG A 443 -21.63 -1.60 0.09
CA ARG A 443 -22.97 -0.99 0.29
C ARG A 443 -23.97 -1.49 -0.75
N CYS A 444 -23.62 -1.49 -2.04
CA CYS A 444 -24.46 -2.00 -3.12
C CYS A 444 -24.77 -3.50 -2.93
N TYR A 445 -23.77 -4.31 -2.57
CA TYR A 445 -23.97 -5.72 -2.25
C TYR A 445 -24.96 -5.91 -1.09
N GLN A 446 -24.86 -5.12 -0.02
CA GLN A 446 -25.77 -5.18 1.12
C GLN A 446 -27.20 -4.78 0.75
N ILE A 447 -27.38 -3.80 -0.14
CA ILE A 447 -28.69 -3.41 -0.69
C ILE A 447 -29.29 -4.58 -1.48
N THR A 448 -28.56 -5.12 -2.47
CA THR A 448 -29.06 -6.25 -3.29
C THR A 448 -29.31 -7.52 -2.48
N CYS A 449 -28.55 -7.79 -1.40
CA CYS A 449 -28.87 -8.87 -0.47
C CYS A 449 -30.22 -8.64 0.25
N SER A 450 -30.49 -7.39 0.65
CA SER A 450 -31.73 -6.99 1.31
C SER A 450 -32.93 -7.09 0.36
N GLU A 451 -32.79 -6.59 -0.87
CA GLU A 451 -33.79 -6.74 -1.94
C GLU A 451 -34.09 -8.21 -2.25
N LEU A 452 -33.05 -9.05 -2.37
CA LEU A 452 -33.19 -10.49 -2.57
C LEU A 452 -33.91 -11.17 -1.39
N GLN A 453 -33.69 -10.71 -0.16
CA GLN A 453 -34.36 -11.20 1.03
C GLN A 453 -35.84 -10.77 1.05
N GLU A 454 -36.16 -9.56 0.62
CA GLU A 454 -37.54 -9.08 0.46
C GLU A 454 -38.28 -9.84 -0.66
N VAL A 455 -37.65 -10.05 -1.82
CA VAL A 455 -38.22 -10.83 -2.93
C VAL A 455 -38.46 -12.29 -2.51
N LYS A 456 -37.55 -12.89 -1.73
CA LYS A 456 -37.77 -14.21 -1.11
C LYS A 456 -38.98 -14.21 -0.16
N ALA A 457 -39.15 -13.16 0.65
CA ALA A 457 -40.30 -13.01 1.54
C ALA A 457 -41.62 -12.86 0.74
N ARG A 458 -41.67 -11.95 -0.23
CA ARG A 458 -42.83 -11.76 -1.13
C ARG A 458 -43.20 -13.05 -1.86
N ARG A 459 -42.21 -13.77 -2.41
CA ARG A 459 -42.42 -15.08 -3.06
C ARG A 459 -43.02 -16.11 -2.09
N ASN A 460 -42.55 -16.14 -0.84
CA ASN A 460 -43.06 -17.07 0.17
C ASN A 460 -44.48 -16.70 0.65
N ILE A 461 -44.86 -15.43 0.61
CA ILE A 461 -46.24 -14.97 0.86
C ILE A 461 -47.13 -15.42 -0.31
N LEU A 462 -46.78 -15.08 -1.56
CA LEU A 462 -47.50 -15.49 -2.77
C LEU A 462 -47.66 -17.01 -2.89
N HIS A 463 -46.67 -17.79 -2.45
CA HIS A 463 -46.76 -19.25 -2.42
C HIS A 463 -47.84 -19.73 -1.42
N LYS A 464 -47.89 -19.15 -0.21
CA LYS A 464 -48.91 -19.44 0.79
C LYS A 464 -50.31 -19.03 0.32
N GLU A 465 -50.43 -17.88 -0.33
CA GLU A 465 -51.70 -17.40 -0.93
C GLU A 465 -52.17 -18.35 -2.03
N LYS A 466 -51.27 -18.76 -2.94
CA LYS A 466 -51.58 -19.72 -4.00
C LYS A 466 -51.96 -21.09 -3.45
N ASP A 467 -51.35 -21.55 -2.35
CA ASP A 467 -51.72 -22.81 -1.70
C ASP A 467 -53.05 -22.67 -0.94
N HIS A 468 -53.30 -21.54 -0.27
CA HIS A 468 -54.57 -21.26 0.40
C HIS A 468 -55.73 -21.25 -0.60
N LEU A 469 -55.59 -20.54 -1.71
CA LEU A 469 -56.57 -20.48 -2.80
C LEU A 469 -56.76 -21.86 -3.47
N ALA A 470 -55.70 -22.65 -3.63
CA ALA A 470 -55.81 -24.02 -4.12
C ALA A 470 -56.62 -24.91 -3.16
N ASN A 471 -56.38 -24.78 -1.85
CA ASN A 471 -57.16 -25.48 -0.81
C ASN A 471 -58.63 -25.03 -0.80
N GLU A 472 -58.91 -23.74 -0.99
CA GLU A 472 -60.29 -23.23 -1.12
C GLU A 472 -60.99 -23.78 -2.36
N TYR A 473 -60.31 -23.83 -3.52
CA TYR A 473 -60.86 -24.47 -4.71
C TYR A 473 -61.08 -25.98 -4.52
N GLU A 474 -60.18 -26.69 -3.84
CA GLU A 474 -60.35 -28.11 -3.54
C GLU A 474 -61.51 -28.36 -2.57
N GLN A 475 -61.68 -27.51 -1.55
CA GLN A 475 -62.84 -27.56 -0.65
C GLN A 475 -64.15 -27.25 -1.37
N ASN A 476 -64.19 -26.24 -2.24
CA ASN A 476 -65.35 -25.92 -3.06
C ASN A 476 -65.71 -27.06 -4.03
N MET A 477 -64.71 -27.71 -4.65
CA MET A 477 -64.92 -28.90 -5.48
C MET A 477 -65.44 -30.09 -4.66
N LYS A 478 -64.91 -30.33 -3.45
CA LYS A 478 -65.42 -31.36 -2.53
C LYS A 478 -66.85 -31.07 -2.09
N LEU A 479 -67.20 -29.81 -1.81
CA LEU A 479 -68.57 -29.37 -1.51
C LEU A 479 -69.52 -29.62 -2.69
N LEU A 480 -69.11 -29.21 -3.90
CA LEU A 480 -69.91 -29.40 -5.12
C LEU A 480 -70.09 -30.88 -5.46
N GLN A 481 -69.05 -31.70 -5.30
CA GLN A 481 -69.11 -33.15 -5.49
C GLN A 481 -69.96 -33.84 -4.40
N THR A 482 -69.88 -33.38 -3.15
CA THR A 482 -70.75 -33.88 -2.07
C THR A 482 -72.21 -33.54 -2.34
N LYS A 483 -72.50 -32.32 -2.81
CA LYS A 483 -73.84 -31.93 -3.24
C LYS A 483 -74.32 -32.80 -4.41
N TYR A 484 -73.52 -32.95 -5.46
CA TYR A 484 -73.87 -33.79 -6.61
C TYR A 484 -74.12 -35.26 -6.22
N ASN A 485 -73.33 -35.80 -5.29
CA ASN A 485 -73.55 -37.13 -4.73
C ASN A 485 -74.85 -37.21 -3.90
N ALA A 486 -75.20 -36.15 -3.16
CA ALA A 486 -76.46 -36.06 -2.43
C ALA A 486 -77.65 -35.97 -3.41
N ASP A 487 -77.57 -35.13 -4.44
CA ASP A 487 -78.58 -34.99 -5.50
C ASP A 487 -78.78 -36.33 -6.24
N ILE A 488 -77.70 -37.06 -6.56
CA ILE A 488 -77.76 -38.44 -7.09
C ILE A 488 -78.42 -39.41 -6.11
N THR A 489 -78.17 -39.26 -4.81
CA THR A 489 -78.71 -40.17 -3.78
C THR A 489 -80.21 -39.93 -3.59
N ILE A 490 -80.66 -38.66 -3.60
CA ILE A 490 -82.07 -38.27 -3.63
C ILE A 490 -82.73 -38.84 -4.89
N LEU A 491 -82.16 -38.64 -6.08
CA LEU A 491 -82.73 -39.15 -7.33
C LEU A 491 -82.83 -40.69 -7.35
N LYS A 492 -81.84 -41.40 -6.79
CA LYS A 492 -81.90 -42.86 -6.58
C LYS A 492 -82.98 -43.27 -5.59
N GLN A 493 -83.19 -42.48 -4.52
CA GLN A 493 -84.21 -42.74 -3.50
C GLN A 493 -85.62 -42.45 -4.02
N GLU A 494 -85.80 -41.42 -4.84
CA GLU A 494 -87.03 -41.13 -5.58
C GLU A 494 -87.34 -42.21 -6.61
N HIS A 495 -86.33 -42.69 -7.35
CA HIS A 495 -86.47 -43.82 -8.26
C HIS A 495 -86.82 -45.11 -7.51
N ALA A 496 -86.20 -45.38 -6.36
CA ALA A 496 -86.53 -46.54 -5.51
C ALA A 496 -87.95 -46.45 -4.93
N LEU A 497 -88.39 -45.27 -4.48
CA LEU A 497 -89.77 -45.01 -4.05
C LEU A 497 -90.77 -45.17 -5.20
N SER A 498 -90.42 -44.74 -6.41
CA SER A 498 -91.27 -44.87 -7.59
C SER A 498 -91.36 -46.31 -8.07
N ALA A 499 -90.24 -47.04 -8.08
CA ALA A 499 -90.20 -48.47 -8.36
C ALA A 499 -90.93 -49.29 -7.28
N SER A 500 -90.84 -48.90 -6.00
CA SER A 500 -91.59 -49.53 -4.90
C SER A 500 -93.10 -49.30 -5.05
N LYS A 501 -93.55 -48.09 -5.41
CA LYS A 501 -94.97 -47.82 -5.72
C LYS A 501 -95.45 -48.63 -6.93
N ALA A 502 -94.65 -48.70 -7.99
CA ALA A 502 -94.97 -49.52 -9.16
C ALA A 502 -95.03 -51.02 -8.80
N SER A 503 -94.09 -51.51 -7.99
CA SER A 503 -94.06 -52.89 -7.49
C SER A 503 -95.26 -53.21 -6.61
N GLY A 504 -95.66 -52.30 -5.71
CA GLY A 504 -96.86 -52.47 -4.88
C GLY A 504 -98.14 -52.49 -5.72
N MET A 505 -98.23 -51.66 -6.77
CA MET A 505 -99.38 -51.71 -7.69
C MET A 505 -99.37 -52.96 -8.59
N ILE A 506 -98.20 -53.49 -8.93
CA ILE A 506 -98.08 -54.82 -9.55
C ILE A 506 -98.53 -55.91 -8.57
N GLU A 507 -98.11 -55.85 -7.31
CA GLU A 507 -98.49 -56.82 -6.27
C GLU A 507 -100.00 -56.77 -5.96
N GLU A 508 -100.63 -55.59 -5.97
CA GLU A 508 -102.09 -55.44 -5.94
C GLU A 508 -102.76 -56.11 -7.15
N LEU A 509 -102.23 -55.90 -8.37
CA LEU A 509 -102.75 -56.55 -9.59
C LEU A 509 -102.53 -58.08 -9.55
N GLU A 510 -101.40 -58.56 -9.03
CA GLU A 510 -101.12 -59.98 -8.82
C GLU A 510 -102.02 -60.60 -7.76
N GLN A 511 -102.32 -59.88 -6.66
CA GLN A 511 -103.32 -60.31 -5.67
C GLN A 511 -104.73 -60.39 -6.29
N ASN A 512 -105.14 -59.41 -7.11
CA ASN A 512 -106.40 -59.48 -7.84
C ASN A 512 -106.43 -60.67 -8.82
N ILE A 513 -105.33 -60.93 -9.55
CA ILE A 513 -105.17 -62.12 -10.39
C ILE A 513 -105.23 -63.40 -9.56
N CYS A 514 -104.67 -63.43 -8.35
CA CYS A 514 -104.72 -64.58 -7.45
C CYS A 514 -106.12 -64.80 -6.86
N GLN A 515 -106.90 -63.75 -6.58
CA GLN A 515 -108.31 -63.86 -6.19
C GLN A 515 -109.16 -64.41 -7.34
N LEU A 516 -108.95 -63.93 -8.57
CA LEU A 516 -109.62 -64.46 -9.77
C LEU A 516 -109.21 -65.92 -10.05
N LYS A 517 -107.93 -66.28 -9.85
CA LYS A 517 -107.46 -67.66 -9.90
C LYS A 517 -108.10 -68.52 -8.82
N GLN A 518 -108.25 -68.03 -7.59
CA GLN A 518 -108.91 -68.75 -6.50
C GLN A 518 -110.38 -69.01 -6.84
N GLN A 519 -111.13 -68.01 -7.32
CA GLN A 519 -112.52 -68.19 -7.77
C GLN A 519 -112.64 -69.21 -8.92
N LEU A 520 -111.71 -69.17 -9.88
CA LEU A 520 -111.62 -70.18 -10.95
C LEU A 520 -111.28 -71.57 -10.40
N GLN A 521 -110.36 -71.65 -9.43
CA GLN A 521 -109.90 -72.89 -8.81
C GLN A 521 -110.95 -73.51 -7.89
N ASP A 522 -111.80 -72.71 -7.23
CA ASP A 522 -112.94 -73.15 -6.44
C ASP A 522 -114.08 -73.67 -7.34
N SER A 523 -114.29 -73.02 -8.50
CA SER A 523 -115.19 -73.51 -9.56
C SER A 523 -114.69 -74.82 -10.18
N GLU A 524 -113.39 -74.91 -10.47
CA GLU A 524 -112.74 -76.18 -10.83
C GLU A 524 -112.82 -77.21 -9.70
N LEU A 525 -112.77 -76.80 -8.43
CA LEU A 525 -112.83 -77.70 -7.29
C LEU A 525 -114.24 -78.29 -7.12
N GLN A 526 -115.30 -77.49 -7.31
CA GLN A 526 -116.68 -78.01 -7.41
C GLN A 526 -116.80 -79.03 -8.55
N ARG A 527 -116.25 -78.71 -9.73
CA ARG A 527 -116.25 -79.63 -10.90
C ARG A 527 -115.40 -80.89 -10.65
N LYS A 528 -114.26 -80.78 -9.98
CA LYS A 528 -113.41 -81.91 -9.57
C LYS A 528 -114.01 -82.71 -8.42
N GLN A 529 -114.88 -82.13 -7.60
CA GLN A 529 -115.62 -82.88 -6.58
C GLN A 529 -116.67 -83.78 -7.23
N GLN A 530 -117.45 -83.24 -8.17
CA GLN A 530 -118.38 -84.04 -9.01
C GLN A 530 -117.68 -85.19 -9.75
N LEU A 531 -116.41 -85.00 -10.16
CA LEU A 531 -115.59 -86.07 -10.75
C LEU A 531 -115.05 -87.06 -9.70
N ARG A 532 -114.57 -86.59 -8.54
CA ARG A 532 -114.08 -87.49 -7.46
C ARG A 532 -115.19 -88.35 -6.85
N ASP A 533 -116.42 -87.88 -6.83
CA ASP A 533 -117.57 -88.69 -6.40
C ASP A 533 -117.91 -89.82 -7.41
N GLN A 534 -117.36 -89.75 -8.64
CA GLN A 534 -117.29 -90.87 -9.59
C GLN A 534 -116.01 -91.68 -9.42
N GLU A 535 -114.85 -91.03 -9.26
CA GLU A 535 -113.51 -91.65 -9.23
C GLU A 535 -113.26 -92.49 -7.96
N ASN A 536 -113.75 -92.04 -6.79
CA ASN A 536 -113.66 -92.77 -5.52
C ASN A 536 -114.39 -94.12 -5.52
N LYS A 537 -115.28 -94.38 -6.50
CA LYS A 537 -115.88 -95.72 -6.68
C LYS A 537 -114.90 -96.74 -7.24
N PHE A 538 -113.86 -96.31 -7.96
CA PHE A 538 -112.88 -97.19 -8.59
C PHE A 538 -111.65 -97.45 -7.71
N GLU A 539 -111.05 -96.41 -7.10
CA GLU A 539 -109.71 -96.55 -6.47
C GLU A 539 -109.72 -97.44 -5.20
N MET A 540 -110.89 -97.72 -4.61
CA MET A 540 -111.04 -98.75 -3.55
C MET A 540 -110.61 -100.15 -4.00
N GLU A 541 -110.70 -100.48 -5.30
CA GLU A 541 -110.41 -101.81 -5.84
C GLU A 541 -108.90 -102.15 -5.84
N LYS A 542 -108.03 -101.14 -5.72
CA LYS A 542 -106.60 -101.22 -6.07
C LYS A 542 -105.63 -101.29 -4.89
N SER A 543 -105.96 -100.64 -3.77
CA SER A 543 -105.02 -100.41 -2.66
C SER A 543 -104.64 -101.65 -1.83
N HIS A 544 -105.18 -102.83 -2.17
CA HIS A 544 -104.93 -104.09 -1.48
C HIS A 544 -103.50 -104.65 -1.69
N LEU A 545 -102.81 -104.27 -2.78
CA LEU A 545 -101.73 -105.09 -3.36
C LEU A 545 -100.28 -104.75 -2.95
N LYS A 546 -99.97 -103.54 -2.45
CA LYS A 546 -98.58 -103.00 -2.48
C LYS A 546 -97.62 -103.51 -1.37
N ARG A 547 -98.10 -103.88 -0.17
CA ARG A 547 -97.31 -103.88 1.09
C ARG A 547 -96.16 -104.92 1.24
N THR A 548 -95.81 -105.68 0.21
CA THR A 548 -95.13 -106.99 0.38
C THR A 548 -93.60 -106.99 0.20
N TYR A 549 -92.99 -105.92 -0.33
CA TYR A 549 -91.66 -106.03 -0.99
C TYR A 549 -90.42 -105.46 -0.26
N GLU A 550 -90.55 -104.58 0.74
CA GLU A 550 -89.47 -103.62 1.08
C GLU A 550 -88.34 -104.14 2.02
N LYS A 551 -88.44 -105.35 2.58
CA LYS A 551 -87.70 -105.77 3.79
C LYS A 551 -86.30 -106.41 3.58
N LYS A 552 -85.46 -105.95 2.64
CA LYS A 552 -84.34 -106.80 2.13
C LYS A 552 -82.93 -106.19 1.89
N VAL A 553 -82.61 -104.99 2.40
CA VAL A 553 -81.50 -104.16 1.85
C VAL A 553 -80.31 -103.87 2.80
N HIS A 554 -80.34 -104.23 4.08
CA HIS A 554 -79.60 -103.46 5.10
C HIS A 554 -78.09 -103.78 5.33
N ASP A 555 -77.60 -105.00 5.08
CA ASP A 555 -76.59 -105.62 5.98
C ASP A 555 -75.08 -105.57 5.57
N LEU A 556 -74.61 -104.65 4.70
CA LEU A 556 -73.32 -104.84 3.96
C LEU A 556 -72.12 -103.87 4.26
N GLN A 557 -72.15 -102.98 5.26
CA GLN A 557 -71.37 -101.71 5.19
C GLN A 557 -70.06 -101.56 6.03
N SER A 558 -69.55 -102.58 6.74
CA SER A 558 -68.81 -102.34 8.02
C SER A 558 -67.25 -102.43 8.09
N GLU A 559 -66.48 -102.74 7.03
CA GLU A 559 -65.11 -103.32 7.19
C GLU A 559 -63.86 -102.41 6.95
N LEU A 560 -63.97 -101.09 6.74
CA LEU A 560 -62.94 -100.34 5.97
C LEU A 560 -61.75 -99.68 6.72
N ASP A 561 -61.86 -99.33 8.02
CA ASP A 561 -61.20 -98.11 8.54
C ASP A 561 -59.77 -98.19 9.17
N LYS A 562 -58.95 -99.23 8.94
CA LYS A 562 -57.90 -99.63 9.93
C LYS A 562 -56.41 -99.25 9.69
N GLU A 563 -56.03 -98.49 8.66
CA GLU A 563 -54.67 -98.57 8.08
C GLU A 563 -53.83 -97.26 8.00
N LYS A 564 -53.73 -96.43 9.07
CA LYS A 564 -53.26 -95.01 8.93
C LYS A 564 -52.11 -94.45 9.79
N GLU A 565 -51.47 -95.19 10.71
CA GLU A 565 -50.88 -94.53 11.92
C GLU A 565 -49.35 -94.28 12.00
N ASP A 566 -48.49 -94.87 11.15
CA ASP A 566 -47.07 -95.13 11.52
C ASP A 566 -45.98 -94.04 11.26
N ALA A 567 -46.27 -92.89 10.65
CA ALA A 567 -45.23 -92.14 9.89
C ALA A 567 -44.28 -91.16 10.63
N GLN A 568 -44.50 -90.79 11.90
CA GLN A 568 -44.19 -89.41 12.38
C GLN A 568 -42.80 -89.11 13.03
N LYS A 569 -41.78 -90.00 13.03
CA LYS A 569 -40.71 -90.01 14.08
C LYS A 569 -39.29 -89.42 13.79
N LYS A 570 -39.00 -88.68 12.70
CA LYS A 570 -37.62 -88.61 12.14
C LYS A 570 -36.74 -87.33 12.30
N ILE A 571 -37.15 -86.27 13.00
CA ILE A 571 -36.59 -84.91 12.77
C ILE A 571 -35.46 -84.41 13.73
N LEU A 572 -35.41 -84.86 14.99
CA LEU A 572 -34.63 -84.22 16.08
C LEU A 572 -33.10 -84.51 16.10
N LYS A 573 -32.30 -84.12 15.09
CA LYS A 573 -30.88 -84.58 15.04
C LYS A 573 -29.77 -83.67 14.47
N PHE A 574 -29.93 -82.34 14.42
CA PHE A 574 -28.95 -81.46 13.73
C PHE A 574 -28.38 -80.25 14.49
N GLU A 575 -28.76 -79.97 15.74
CA GLU A 575 -28.50 -78.64 16.35
C GLU A 575 -27.20 -78.51 17.19
N GLU A 576 -26.43 -79.58 17.38
CA GLU A 576 -25.48 -79.70 18.52
C GLU A 576 -24.00 -79.29 18.22
N VAL A 577 -23.66 -78.88 17.00
CA VAL A 577 -22.25 -78.79 16.53
C VAL A 577 -21.58 -77.40 16.69
N MET A 578 -22.34 -76.33 16.96
CA MET A 578 -21.88 -74.95 16.73
C MET A 578 -21.12 -74.24 17.88
N LYS A 579 -20.72 -74.92 18.96
CA LYS A 579 -20.39 -74.25 20.25
C LYS A 579 -18.90 -74.29 20.70
N GLU A 580 -17.96 -74.73 19.88
CA GLU A 580 -16.64 -75.21 20.37
C GLU A 580 -15.41 -74.49 19.77
N LYS A 581 -15.44 -73.15 19.56
CA LYS A 581 -14.34 -72.44 18.86
C LYS A 581 -13.74 -71.16 19.46
N ASP A 582 -14.37 -70.45 20.39
CA ASP A 582 -13.96 -69.07 20.72
C ASP A 582 -12.97 -68.92 21.91
N GLU A 583 -12.47 -70.00 22.53
CA GLU A 583 -11.93 -69.95 23.91
C GLU A 583 -10.39 -70.10 24.06
N GLN A 584 -9.58 -69.94 23.00
CA GLN A 584 -8.13 -70.25 23.04
C GLN A 584 -7.13 -69.08 22.95
N LEU A 585 -7.56 -67.83 22.74
CA LEU A 585 -6.68 -66.76 22.21
C LEU A 585 -6.16 -65.70 23.23
N ALA A 586 -6.02 -66.04 24.52
CA ALA A 586 -5.84 -65.02 25.59
C ALA A 586 -4.85 -65.36 26.74
N ARG A 587 -3.67 -65.98 26.48
CA ARG A 587 -2.85 -66.57 27.57
C ARG A 587 -1.30 -66.53 27.51
N VAL A 588 -0.63 -65.66 26.74
CA VAL A 588 0.84 -65.78 26.49
C VAL A 588 1.75 -64.59 26.91
N THR A 589 1.24 -63.36 27.10
CA THR A 589 2.10 -62.15 27.04
C THR A 589 2.76 -61.66 28.36
N GLU A 590 2.55 -62.28 29.52
CA GLU A 590 2.87 -61.70 30.85
C GLU A 590 4.00 -62.43 31.62
N VAL A 591 5.10 -62.81 30.97
CA VAL A 591 6.17 -63.63 31.61
C VAL A 591 7.57 -63.00 31.57
N GLN A 592 7.81 -61.94 30.78
CA GLN A 592 9.18 -61.51 30.41
C GLN A 592 9.70 -60.25 31.12
N ARG A 593 9.42 -60.09 32.43
CA ARG A 593 9.67 -58.83 33.18
C ARG A 593 10.46 -58.96 34.52
N LEU A 594 11.01 -60.14 34.86
CA LEU A 594 11.61 -60.38 36.19
C LEU A 594 12.95 -61.18 36.15
N GLN A 595 14.00 -60.59 35.55
CA GLN A 595 15.35 -61.21 35.56
C GLN A 595 16.50 -60.18 35.43
N ALA A 596 16.65 -59.26 36.40
CA ALA A 596 17.54 -58.10 36.23
C ALA A 596 18.25 -57.50 37.48
N GLN A 597 18.18 -58.10 38.69
CA GLN A 597 18.69 -57.45 39.92
C GLN A 597 19.35 -58.38 40.96
N GLN A 598 20.35 -59.20 40.60
CA GLN A 598 21.15 -59.96 41.60
C GLN A 598 22.52 -60.46 41.06
N ALA A 599 23.59 -59.65 41.20
CA ALA A 599 24.98 -60.10 40.89
C ALA A 599 26.13 -59.23 41.49
N ASP A 600 26.04 -57.90 41.44
CA ASP A 600 27.19 -56.96 41.46
C ASP A 600 27.95 -56.70 42.79
N ALA A 601 28.05 -57.67 43.72
CA ALA A 601 28.35 -57.35 45.13
C ALA A 601 29.39 -58.24 45.89
N ALA A 602 30.44 -58.78 45.25
CA ALA A 602 31.22 -59.88 45.89
C ALA A 602 32.76 -60.00 45.76
N LEU A 603 33.54 -59.15 45.04
CA LEU A 603 34.94 -59.49 44.70
C LEU A 603 36.05 -58.40 44.80
N GLU A 604 35.92 -57.37 45.65
CA GLU A 604 37.03 -56.40 45.91
C GLU A 604 38.13 -56.93 46.87
N GLU A 605 37.81 -57.89 47.75
CA GLU A 605 38.57 -58.14 49.00
C GLU A 605 40.03 -58.63 48.83
N PHE A 606 40.41 -59.23 47.69
CA PHE A 606 41.63 -60.05 47.60
C PHE A 606 42.94 -59.27 47.38
N LYS A 607 42.90 -57.95 47.15
CA LYS A 607 44.02 -57.22 46.54
C LYS A 607 45.13 -56.74 47.49
N ARG A 608 44.91 -56.76 48.82
CA ARG A 608 45.67 -55.92 49.79
C ARG A 608 46.88 -56.58 50.50
N GLN A 609 47.41 -57.70 50.00
CA GLN A 609 48.32 -58.56 50.78
C GLN A 609 49.84 -58.46 50.43
N VAL A 610 50.24 -57.77 49.35
CA VAL A 610 51.52 -58.05 48.65
C VAL A 610 52.71 -57.12 48.99
N GLU A 611 52.49 -55.88 49.43
CA GLU A 611 53.47 -54.78 49.24
C GLU A 611 54.62 -54.65 50.28
N LEU A 612 54.75 -55.54 51.27
CA LEU A 612 55.47 -55.24 52.53
C LEU A 612 56.95 -55.70 52.65
N ASN A 613 57.67 -56.08 51.57
CA ASN A 613 58.82 -57.02 51.73
C ASN A 613 60.10 -56.81 50.87
N SER A 614 60.68 -55.60 50.74
CA SER A 614 61.76 -55.35 49.73
C SER A 614 62.99 -54.48 50.08
N GLU A 615 63.14 -53.87 51.26
CA GLU A 615 63.89 -52.59 51.39
C GLU A 615 65.33 -52.61 52.01
N LYS A 616 66.04 -53.75 52.13
CA LYS A 616 67.08 -53.92 53.18
C LYS A 616 68.59 -54.08 52.81
N VAL A 617 69.08 -53.71 51.61
CA VAL A 617 70.34 -54.32 51.07
C VAL A 617 71.59 -53.40 50.85
N TYR A 618 71.51 -52.06 50.88
CA TYR A 618 72.41 -51.20 50.08
C TYR A 618 73.78 -50.66 50.63
N ALA A 619 74.32 -51.11 51.78
CA ALA A 619 75.17 -50.21 52.61
C ALA A 619 76.73 -50.21 52.53
N GLU A 620 77.45 -51.30 52.20
CA GLU A 620 78.77 -51.55 52.86
C GLU A 620 80.11 -51.23 52.13
N MET A 621 80.17 -50.83 50.85
CA MET A 621 81.37 -51.07 50.00
C MET A 621 82.33 -49.88 49.70
N LYS A 622 82.69 -48.98 50.65
CA LYS A 622 83.28 -47.65 50.29
C LYS A 622 84.78 -47.36 50.57
N GLU A 623 85.46 -48.01 51.52
CA GLU A 623 86.51 -47.30 52.31
C GLU A 623 88.02 -47.40 51.91
N GLN A 624 88.45 -48.36 51.08
CA GLN A 624 89.87 -48.82 51.10
C GLN A 624 90.95 -48.05 50.28
N MET A 625 90.60 -47.06 49.43
CA MET A 625 91.46 -46.66 48.29
C MET A 625 92.67 -45.73 48.60
N GLU A 626 92.71 -45.03 49.73
CA GLU A 626 93.25 -43.65 49.77
C GLU A 626 94.75 -43.45 50.13
N ARG A 627 95.56 -44.50 50.41
CA ARG A 627 96.81 -44.31 51.19
C ARG A 627 98.16 -44.34 50.46
N VAL A 628 98.27 -44.94 49.27
CA VAL A 628 99.60 -45.21 48.64
C VAL A 628 100.17 -43.99 47.89
N GLU A 629 99.34 -43.00 47.58
CA GLU A 629 99.62 -41.97 46.58
C GLU A 629 100.58 -40.85 47.06
N ALA A 630 100.90 -40.79 48.35
CA ALA A 630 101.48 -39.60 48.97
C ALA A 630 102.98 -39.34 48.66
N ASP A 631 103.82 -40.36 48.59
CA ASP A 631 105.28 -40.18 48.77
C ASP A 631 106.09 -39.89 47.50
N LEU A 632 105.69 -40.46 46.36
CA LEU A 632 106.36 -40.27 45.05
C LEU A 632 106.41 -38.79 44.61
N THR A 633 105.52 -37.98 45.18
CA THR A 633 105.31 -36.56 44.95
C THR A 633 106.53 -35.69 45.24
N ARG A 634 107.35 -36.02 46.24
CA ARG A 634 108.32 -35.08 46.82
C ARG A 634 109.56 -34.82 45.94
N SER A 635 110.22 -35.87 45.42
CA SER A 635 111.50 -35.73 44.70
C SER A 635 111.39 -34.97 43.36
N LYS A 636 110.24 -35.10 42.67
CA LYS A 636 109.96 -34.38 41.41
C LYS A 636 110.00 -32.84 41.59
N SER A 637 109.58 -32.35 42.76
CA SER A 637 109.34 -30.93 43.01
C SER A 637 110.57 -30.00 42.92
N LEU A 638 111.79 -30.51 43.15
CA LEU A 638 112.98 -29.64 43.18
C LEU A 638 113.52 -29.35 41.77
N ARG A 639 113.59 -30.36 40.90
CA ARG A 639 114.01 -30.17 39.50
C ARG A 639 112.94 -29.46 38.68
N GLU A 640 111.67 -29.62 39.07
CA GLU A 640 110.59 -28.75 38.62
C GLU A 640 110.88 -27.26 38.88
N LYS A 641 111.32 -26.87 40.10
CA LYS A 641 111.42 -25.44 40.47
C LYS A 641 112.34 -24.62 39.54
N GLN A 642 113.54 -25.11 39.24
CA GLN A 642 114.44 -24.39 38.33
C GLN A 642 113.94 -24.37 36.88
N SER A 643 113.26 -25.43 36.44
CA SER A 643 112.56 -25.44 35.14
C SER A 643 111.41 -24.42 35.13
N LYS A 644 110.67 -24.32 36.24
CA LYS A 644 109.55 -23.38 36.43
C LYS A 644 110.02 -21.93 36.43
N GLU A 645 111.21 -21.59 36.97
CA GLU A 645 111.72 -20.21 36.94
C GLU A 645 112.06 -19.72 35.52
N PHE A 646 112.74 -20.52 34.68
CA PHE A 646 112.99 -20.14 33.29
C PHE A 646 111.71 -20.12 32.44
N VAL A 647 110.79 -21.06 32.69
CA VAL A 647 109.46 -21.02 32.07
C VAL A 647 108.71 -19.76 32.51
N TRP A 648 108.76 -19.36 33.78
CA TRP A 648 108.05 -18.19 34.31
C TRP A 648 108.57 -16.87 33.72
N GLN A 649 109.89 -16.74 33.47
CA GLN A 649 110.44 -15.56 32.78
C GLN A 649 110.01 -15.48 31.32
N LEU A 650 109.99 -16.60 30.59
CA LEU A 650 109.46 -16.64 29.22
C LEU A 650 107.95 -16.40 29.20
N ASP A 651 107.21 -16.92 30.19
CA ASP A 651 105.76 -16.78 30.27
C ASP A 651 105.34 -15.39 30.74
N ASP A 652 106.10 -14.66 31.57
CA ASP A 652 105.87 -13.23 31.85
C ASP A 652 106.00 -12.37 30.58
N VAL A 653 107.07 -12.53 29.81
CA VAL A 653 107.22 -11.80 28.52
C VAL A 653 106.13 -12.19 27.53
N LYS A 654 105.77 -13.47 27.45
CA LYS A 654 104.67 -13.97 26.62
C LYS A 654 103.31 -13.42 27.07
N GLN A 655 103.02 -13.42 28.37
CA GLN A 655 101.79 -12.88 28.97
C GLN A 655 101.64 -11.39 28.67
N ARG A 656 102.72 -10.60 28.70
CA ARG A 656 102.67 -9.16 28.31
C ARG A 656 102.28 -8.97 26.84
N TYR A 657 102.83 -9.77 25.93
CA TYR A 657 102.43 -9.72 24.51
C TYR A 657 101.03 -10.28 24.27
N GLU A 658 100.64 -11.36 24.95
CA GLU A 658 99.27 -11.87 24.91
C GLU A 658 98.27 -10.87 25.50
N GLN A 659 98.66 -10.12 26.53
CA GLN A 659 97.85 -9.04 27.10
C GLN A 659 97.68 -7.88 26.12
N GLN A 660 98.74 -7.38 25.48
CA GLN A 660 98.62 -6.36 24.42
C GLN A 660 97.76 -6.84 23.24
N ILE A 661 97.87 -8.13 22.87
CA ILE A 661 97.03 -8.76 21.85
C ILE A 661 95.56 -8.88 22.32
N VAL A 662 95.30 -9.07 23.61
CA VAL A 662 93.95 -9.10 24.20
C VAL A 662 93.36 -7.69 24.29
N GLU A 663 94.16 -6.68 24.65
CA GLU A 663 93.77 -5.27 24.72
C GLU A 663 93.38 -4.76 23.33
N LEU A 664 94.23 -4.96 22.30
CA LEU A 664 93.91 -4.62 20.90
C LEU A 664 92.69 -5.39 20.35
N LYS A 665 92.49 -6.66 20.76
CA LYS A 665 91.27 -7.42 20.40
C LYS A 665 90.02 -6.88 21.10
N LEU A 666 90.16 -6.43 22.34
CA LEU A 666 89.08 -5.85 23.13
C LEU A 666 88.65 -4.50 22.55
N GLU A 667 89.61 -3.64 22.18
CA GLU A 667 89.36 -2.39 21.46
C GLU A 667 88.66 -2.66 20.12
N HIS A 668 89.17 -3.60 19.32
CA HIS A 668 88.55 -3.96 18.03
C HIS A 668 87.11 -4.53 18.18
N GLU A 669 86.84 -5.35 19.20
CA GLU A 669 85.47 -5.82 19.49
C GLU A 669 84.57 -4.69 20.06
N GLN A 670 85.12 -3.71 20.77
CA GLN A 670 84.38 -2.51 21.19
C GLN A 670 84.01 -1.63 19.98
N GLU A 671 84.93 -1.34 19.06
CA GLU A 671 84.64 -0.62 17.82
C GLU A 671 83.61 -1.37 16.97
N LYS A 672 83.80 -2.69 16.80
CA LYS A 672 82.89 -3.57 16.06
C LYS A 672 81.49 -3.62 16.68
N THR A 673 81.36 -3.64 18.01
CA THR A 673 80.05 -3.57 18.67
C THR A 673 79.43 -2.17 18.60
N HIS A 674 80.23 -1.09 18.65
CA HIS A 674 79.73 0.27 18.42
C HIS A 674 79.19 0.45 17.00
N LEU A 675 79.95 0.07 15.97
CA LEU A 675 79.52 0.11 14.57
C LEU A 675 78.28 -0.76 14.33
N LEU A 676 78.21 -1.94 14.96
CA LEU A 676 77.03 -2.80 14.87
C LEU A 676 75.82 -2.21 15.62
N GLN A 677 76.01 -1.47 16.71
CA GLN A 677 74.92 -0.72 17.38
C GLN A 677 74.44 0.44 16.51
N GLN A 678 75.35 1.24 15.94
CA GLN A 678 75.03 2.35 15.03
C GLN A 678 74.24 1.84 13.81
N HIS A 679 74.75 0.85 13.09
CA HIS A 679 74.05 0.24 11.95
C HIS A 679 72.67 -0.32 12.33
N ASN A 680 72.51 -0.88 13.54
CA ASN A 680 71.19 -1.32 14.02
C ASN A 680 70.26 -0.15 14.40
N ALA A 681 70.78 0.98 14.87
CA ALA A 681 70.00 2.18 15.15
C ALA A 681 69.53 2.86 13.86
N GLU A 682 70.42 2.97 12.85
CA GLU A 682 70.12 3.48 11.51
C GLU A 682 69.10 2.60 10.80
N ARG A 683 69.34 1.29 10.72
CA ARG A 683 68.38 0.28 10.22
C ARG A 683 67.06 0.35 10.98
N GLY A 684 67.10 0.58 12.29
CA GLY A 684 65.92 0.76 13.13
C GLY A 684 65.16 2.05 12.85
N SER A 685 65.82 3.13 12.42
CA SER A 685 65.12 4.33 11.93
C SER A 685 64.48 4.06 10.60
N LEU A 686 65.25 3.57 9.62
CA LEU A 686 64.74 3.29 8.28
C LEU A 686 63.52 2.36 8.30
N VAL A 687 63.50 1.37 9.21
CA VAL A 687 62.30 0.54 9.47
C VAL A 687 61.13 1.38 10.00
N ARG A 688 61.31 2.22 11.02
CA ARG A 688 60.24 3.12 11.53
C ARG A 688 59.79 4.16 10.49
N ASP A 689 60.67 4.57 9.60
CA ASP A 689 60.39 5.52 8.52
C ASP A 689 59.53 4.84 7.44
N HIS A 690 59.88 3.61 7.04
CA HIS A 690 59.03 2.76 6.19
C HIS A 690 57.69 2.38 6.85
N GLU A 691 57.67 2.06 8.15
CA GLU A 691 56.44 1.75 8.90
C GLU A 691 55.47 2.93 8.89
N ARG A 692 55.96 4.17 9.07
CA ARG A 692 55.15 5.39 8.94
C ARG A 692 54.65 5.61 7.52
N GLU A 693 55.47 5.34 6.51
CA GLU A 693 55.03 5.50 5.11
C GLU A 693 53.99 4.45 4.71
N ILE A 694 54.13 3.21 5.19
CA ILE A 694 53.09 2.17 5.05
C ILE A 694 51.81 2.63 5.76
N GLU A 695 51.89 3.14 6.99
CA GLU A 695 50.71 3.64 7.71
C GLU A 695 50.04 4.83 7.00
N ASN A 696 50.82 5.71 6.34
CA ASN A 696 50.32 6.80 5.53
C ASN A 696 49.62 6.31 4.26
N LEU A 697 50.23 5.39 3.52
CA LEU A 697 49.66 4.79 2.31
C LEU A 697 48.40 3.98 2.64
N GLU A 698 48.37 3.26 3.75
CA GLU A 698 47.15 2.61 4.24
C GLU A 698 46.04 3.62 4.59
N LYS A 699 46.38 4.75 5.22
CA LYS A 699 45.40 5.82 5.50
C LYS A 699 44.83 6.41 4.21
N GLN A 700 45.68 6.63 3.20
CA GLN A 700 45.26 7.12 1.87
C GLN A 700 44.37 6.09 1.16
N LEU A 701 44.75 4.81 1.12
CA LEU A 701 43.94 3.73 0.56
C LEU A 701 42.61 3.55 1.28
N ARG A 702 42.59 3.65 2.62
CA ARG A 702 41.36 3.62 3.41
C ARG A 702 40.46 4.83 3.12
N ALA A 703 41.04 6.03 2.93
CA ALA A 703 40.28 7.22 2.53
C ALA A 703 39.67 7.08 1.13
N ALA A 704 40.46 6.65 0.13
CA ALA A 704 40.00 6.42 -1.23
C ALA A 704 38.90 5.34 -1.30
N ASN A 705 39.05 4.23 -0.56
CA ASN A 705 38.03 3.19 -0.49
C ASN A 705 36.72 3.68 0.17
N MET A 706 36.81 4.52 1.21
CA MET A 706 35.62 5.17 1.79
C MET A 706 34.97 6.15 0.81
N GLU A 707 35.75 6.91 0.04
CA GLU A 707 35.21 7.79 -0.99
C GLU A 707 34.52 7.01 -2.11
N HIS A 708 35.12 5.92 -2.60
CA HIS A 708 34.50 5.05 -3.60
C HIS A 708 33.23 4.36 -3.08
N GLU A 709 33.21 3.85 -1.85
CA GLU A 709 31.98 3.27 -1.28
C GLU A 709 30.89 4.34 -1.06
N ASN A 710 31.26 5.57 -0.66
CA ASN A 710 30.32 6.69 -0.59
C ASN A 710 29.75 7.04 -1.97
N GLN A 711 30.60 7.16 -3.00
CA GLN A 711 30.17 7.37 -4.39
C GLN A 711 29.23 6.24 -4.85
N ILE A 712 29.59 4.98 -4.59
CA ILE A 712 28.76 3.80 -4.90
C ILE A 712 27.41 3.86 -4.16
N GLN A 713 27.37 4.32 -2.90
CA GLN A 713 26.12 4.51 -2.17
C GLN A 713 25.30 5.69 -2.70
N GLU A 714 25.93 6.76 -3.21
CA GLU A 714 25.23 7.84 -3.91
C GLU A 714 24.68 7.40 -5.27
N PHE A 715 25.41 6.57 -6.03
CA PHE A 715 24.88 5.92 -7.23
C PHE A 715 23.70 5.02 -6.85
N LYS A 716 23.84 4.10 -5.89
CA LYS A 716 22.74 3.24 -5.39
C LYS A 716 21.53 4.05 -4.90
N LYS A 717 21.74 5.22 -4.27
CA LYS A 717 20.65 6.14 -3.88
C LYS A 717 20.00 6.77 -5.11
N ARG A 718 20.78 7.41 -5.99
CA ARG A 718 20.28 8.01 -7.25
C ARG A 718 19.55 6.97 -8.10
N ASP A 719 20.02 5.72 -8.16
CA ASP A 719 19.42 4.62 -8.91
C ASP A 719 18.16 4.05 -8.27
N ALA A 720 18.15 3.82 -6.94
CA ALA A 720 16.94 3.37 -6.23
C ALA A 720 15.81 4.41 -6.32
N GLN A 721 16.20 5.69 -6.27
CA GLN A 721 15.33 6.81 -6.58
C GLN A 721 14.89 6.74 -8.07
N VAL A 722 15.82 6.68 -9.04
CA VAL A 722 15.55 6.56 -10.49
C VAL A 722 14.62 5.38 -10.85
N ILE A 723 14.62 4.30 -10.06
CA ILE A 723 13.65 3.20 -10.17
C ILE A 723 12.27 3.60 -9.64
N ALA A 724 12.16 3.95 -8.36
CA ALA A 724 10.85 3.97 -7.70
C ALA A 724 9.96 5.17 -8.10
N ASP A 725 10.51 6.26 -8.63
CA ASP A 725 9.77 7.27 -9.40
C ASP A 725 9.89 7.16 -10.94
N MET A 726 10.12 5.93 -11.41
CA MET A 726 9.52 5.43 -12.65
C MET A 726 8.35 4.49 -12.32
N GLU A 727 8.42 3.74 -11.22
CA GLU A 727 7.36 2.84 -10.78
C GLU A 727 6.02 3.55 -10.56
N ALA A 728 6.02 4.80 -10.08
CA ALA A 728 4.78 5.53 -9.82
C ALA A 728 4.42 6.65 -10.82
N GLN A 729 5.26 6.95 -11.81
CA GLN A 729 4.81 7.39 -13.13
C GLN A 729 3.97 6.27 -13.74
N VAL A 730 4.43 5.02 -13.64
CA VAL A 730 3.67 3.84 -14.07
C VAL A 730 2.41 3.63 -13.20
N HIS A 731 2.44 3.88 -11.89
CA HIS A 731 1.20 3.91 -11.08
C HIS A 731 0.25 5.03 -11.52
N LYS A 732 0.73 6.26 -11.76
CA LYS A 732 -0.11 7.39 -12.21
C LYS A 732 -0.73 7.11 -13.58
N LEU A 733 0.02 6.56 -14.53
CA LEU A 733 -0.49 6.15 -15.84
C LEU A 733 -1.51 4.99 -15.74
N ARG A 734 -1.31 4.04 -14.81
CA ARG A 734 -2.32 3.02 -14.48
C ARG A 734 -3.58 3.63 -13.89
N GLU A 735 -3.45 4.66 -13.06
CA GLU A 735 -4.56 5.40 -12.46
C GLU A 735 -5.34 6.20 -13.48
N GLU A 736 -4.66 6.94 -14.35
CA GLU A 736 -5.25 7.65 -15.49
C GLU A 736 -5.97 6.68 -16.43
N LEU A 737 -5.40 5.51 -16.71
CA LEU A 737 -6.08 4.44 -17.45
C LEU A 737 -7.32 3.89 -16.73
N ILE A 738 -7.27 3.71 -15.40
CA ILE A 738 -8.43 3.30 -14.59
C ILE A 738 -9.52 4.38 -14.61
N ASN A 739 -9.16 5.65 -14.44
CA ASN A 739 -10.07 6.80 -14.46
C ASN A 739 -10.72 7.00 -15.83
N VAL A 740 -9.96 6.86 -16.92
CA VAL A 740 -10.50 6.90 -18.30
C VAL A 740 -11.41 5.70 -18.56
N ASN A 741 -11.10 4.52 -18.01
CA ASN A 741 -11.95 3.34 -18.10
C ASN A 741 -13.23 3.46 -17.25
N SER A 742 -13.18 4.06 -16.05
CA SER A 742 -14.37 4.32 -15.24
C SER A 742 -15.26 5.39 -15.86
N GLN A 743 -14.68 6.48 -16.39
CA GLN A 743 -15.41 7.46 -17.21
C GLN A 743 -16.04 6.83 -18.44
N ARG A 744 -15.33 5.95 -19.17
CA ARG A 744 -15.89 5.23 -20.32
C ARG A 744 -17.02 4.27 -19.92
N LYS A 745 -16.91 3.59 -18.77
CA LYS A 745 -18.01 2.77 -18.21
C LYS A 745 -19.21 3.64 -17.85
N GLN A 746 -18.99 4.79 -17.21
CA GLN A 746 -20.04 5.75 -16.87
C GLN A 746 -20.74 6.27 -18.13
N GLN A 747 -20.00 6.69 -19.16
CA GLN A 747 -20.57 7.09 -20.46
C GLN A 747 -21.37 5.98 -21.13
N LEU A 748 -20.95 4.71 -21.00
CA LEU A 748 -21.72 3.56 -21.50
C LEU A 748 -22.99 3.30 -20.67
N ILE A 749 -22.98 3.56 -19.37
CA ILE A 749 -24.16 3.51 -18.49
C ILE A 749 -25.12 4.66 -18.83
N GLU A 750 -24.62 5.88 -18.98
CA GLU A 750 -25.39 7.07 -19.39
C GLU A 750 -26.03 6.88 -20.77
N LEU A 751 -25.28 6.36 -21.76
CA LEU A 751 -25.83 5.97 -23.07
C LEU A 751 -26.84 4.82 -22.97
N GLY A 752 -26.66 3.90 -22.01
CA GLY A 752 -27.62 2.84 -21.71
C GLY A 752 -28.92 3.38 -21.12
N LEU A 753 -28.83 4.30 -20.15
CA LEU A 753 -29.95 4.99 -19.53
C LEU A 753 -30.69 5.87 -20.54
N LEU A 754 -29.99 6.65 -21.37
CA LEU A 754 -30.61 7.46 -22.43
C LEU A 754 -31.37 6.61 -23.44
N ARG A 755 -30.84 5.44 -23.83
CA ARG A 755 -31.54 4.47 -24.70
C ARG A 755 -32.75 3.84 -24.02
N GLU A 756 -32.66 3.53 -22.73
CA GLU A 756 -33.79 2.99 -21.98
C GLU A 756 -34.85 4.06 -21.71
N GLU A 757 -34.47 5.32 -21.46
CA GLU A 757 -35.37 6.47 -21.41
C GLU A 757 -36.07 6.72 -22.74
N GLU A 758 -35.35 6.65 -23.87
CA GLU A 758 -35.92 6.78 -25.21
C GLU A 758 -36.87 5.63 -25.54
N LYS A 759 -36.51 4.39 -25.15
CA LYS A 759 -37.36 3.19 -25.23
C LYS A 759 -38.60 3.31 -24.34
N GLN A 760 -38.48 3.85 -23.14
CA GLN A 760 -39.63 4.12 -22.27
C GLN A 760 -40.47 5.29 -22.76
N ARG A 761 -39.86 6.32 -23.38
CA ARG A 761 -40.55 7.47 -23.98
C ARG A 761 -41.37 7.01 -25.18
N THR A 762 -40.77 6.29 -26.12
CA THR A 762 -41.48 5.68 -27.25
C THR A 762 -42.55 4.69 -26.80
N ALA A 763 -42.32 3.91 -25.73
CA ALA A 763 -43.36 3.07 -25.13
C ALA A 763 -44.54 3.87 -24.54
N ARG A 764 -44.28 4.97 -23.81
CA ARG A 764 -45.32 5.90 -23.33
C ARG A 764 -46.04 6.61 -24.48
N ASP A 765 -45.32 6.99 -25.53
CA ASP A 765 -45.89 7.64 -26.71
C ASP A 765 -46.79 6.67 -27.50
N HIS A 766 -46.37 5.39 -27.61
CA HIS A 766 -47.21 4.31 -28.15
C HIS A 766 -48.41 4.01 -27.24
N GLU A 767 -48.25 3.99 -25.91
CA GLU A 767 -49.36 3.80 -24.97
C GLU A 767 -50.37 4.96 -25.05
N THR A 768 -49.91 6.21 -25.06
CA THR A 768 -50.82 7.37 -25.23
C THR A 768 -51.43 7.42 -26.62
N ALA A 769 -50.76 6.93 -27.67
CA ALA A 769 -51.36 6.77 -29.00
C ALA A 769 -52.43 5.68 -29.00
N ILE A 770 -52.16 4.50 -28.42
CA ILE A 770 -53.13 3.42 -28.24
C ILE A 770 -54.33 3.89 -27.40
N ASN A 771 -54.10 4.64 -26.33
CA ASN A 771 -55.18 5.13 -25.46
C ASN A 771 -55.97 6.29 -26.13
N ARG A 772 -55.35 7.10 -27.00
CA ARG A 772 -56.06 8.02 -27.91
C ARG A 772 -56.93 7.26 -28.91
N MET A 773 -56.37 6.28 -29.63
CA MET A 773 -57.13 5.45 -30.58
C MET A 773 -58.29 4.68 -29.91
N LYS A 774 -58.11 4.20 -28.66
CA LYS A 774 -59.20 3.62 -27.86
C LYS A 774 -60.27 4.65 -27.52
N ALA A 775 -59.89 5.86 -27.08
CA ALA A 775 -60.84 6.93 -26.76
C ALA A 775 -61.61 7.42 -28.00
N GLU A 776 -60.94 7.51 -29.15
CA GLU A 776 -61.54 7.83 -30.45
C GLU A 776 -62.46 6.69 -30.93
N SER A 777 -62.08 5.43 -30.72
CA SER A 777 -62.92 4.27 -31.03
C SER A 777 -64.17 4.20 -30.15
N GLU A 778 -64.05 4.39 -28.83
CA GLU A 778 -65.21 4.46 -27.92
C GLU A 778 -66.07 5.69 -28.21
N LYS A 779 -65.48 6.84 -28.57
CA LYS A 779 -66.22 8.02 -29.06
C LYS A 779 -67.00 7.68 -30.33
N MET A 780 -66.37 7.11 -31.35
CA MET A 780 -67.03 6.74 -32.61
C MET A 780 -68.12 5.68 -32.39
N LYS A 781 -67.90 4.73 -31.49
CA LYS A 781 -68.88 3.71 -31.05
C LYS A 781 -70.06 4.33 -30.30
N LEU A 782 -69.85 5.35 -29.48
CA LEU A 782 -70.90 6.10 -28.80
C LEU A 782 -71.67 7.01 -29.78
N GLU A 783 -70.97 7.61 -30.74
CA GLU A 783 -71.53 8.40 -31.83
C GLU A 783 -72.37 7.53 -32.77
N LEU A 784 -71.90 6.35 -33.16
CA LEU A 784 -72.65 5.36 -33.95
C LEU A 784 -73.87 4.80 -33.18
N LYS A 785 -73.75 4.61 -31.86
CA LYS A 785 -74.92 4.30 -31.01
C LYS A 785 -75.92 5.45 -30.99
N LYS A 786 -75.45 6.71 -31.00
CA LYS A 786 -76.30 7.90 -31.03
C LYS A 786 -76.97 8.10 -32.40
N THR A 787 -76.29 7.86 -33.51
CA THR A 787 -76.92 7.88 -34.85
C THR A 787 -77.93 6.76 -34.99
N HIS A 788 -77.58 5.52 -34.59
CA HIS A 788 -78.55 4.41 -34.56
C HIS A 788 -79.76 4.72 -33.67
N ALA A 789 -79.57 5.33 -32.49
CA ALA A 789 -80.67 5.73 -31.63
C ALA A 789 -81.57 6.78 -32.32
N ALA A 790 -81.00 7.83 -32.90
CA ALA A 790 -81.72 8.85 -33.65
C ALA A 790 -82.40 8.29 -34.92
N GLU A 791 -81.79 7.32 -35.60
CA GLU A 791 -82.40 6.59 -36.72
C GLU A 791 -83.59 5.75 -36.26
N THR A 792 -83.50 5.06 -35.12
CA THR A 792 -84.65 4.35 -34.53
C THR A 792 -85.75 5.31 -34.07
N GLU A 793 -85.40 6.48 -33.52
CA GLU A 793 -86.36 7.53 -33.17
C GLU A 793 -87.07 8.07 -34.42
N VAL A 794 -86.33 8.31 -35.51
CA VAL A 794 -86.89 8.73 -36.80
C VAL A 794 -87.75 7.63 -37.45
N THR A 795 -87.43 6.34 -37.29
CA THR A 795 -88.32 5.26 -37.78
C THR A 795 -89.56 5.10 -36.91
N LEU A 796 -89.45 5.30 -35.59
CA LEU A 796 -90.60 5.36 -34.69
C LEU A 796 -91.50 6.56 -34.98
N GLU A 797 -90.97 7.75 -35.26
CA GLU A 797 -91.80 8.90 -35.61
C GLU A 797 -92.43 8.77 -37.01
N LYS A 798 -91.77 8.09 -37.95
CA LYS A 798 -92.38 7.65 -39.23
C LYS A 798 -93.48 6.61 -39.02
N ALA A 799 -93.33 5.69 -38.06
CA ALA A 799 -94.38 4.74 -37.70
C ALA A 799 -95.57 5.44 -37.01
N ASN A 800 -95.31 6.32 -36.04
CA ASN A 800 -96.31 7.10 -35.31
C ASN A 800 -97.09 8.05 -36.24
N SER A 801 -96.42 8.75 -37.16
CA SER A 801 -97.08 9.61 -38.14
C SER A 801 -97.92 8.82 -39.14
N ARG A 802 -97.47 7.62 -39.57
CA ARG A 802 -98.29 6.68 -40.34
C ARG A 802 -99.50 6.17 -39.55
N LEU A 803 -99.34 5.90 -38.25
CA LEU A 803 -100.41 5.47 -37.35
C LEU A 803 -101.45 6.59 -37.18
N LYS A 804 -101.03 7.82 -36.89
CA LYS A 804 -101.88 9.03 -36.85
C LYS A 804 -102.63 9.28 -38.17
N GLN A 805 -101.99 9.02 -39.32
CA GLN A 805 -102.65 9.12 -40.63
C GLN A 805 -103.73 8.03 -40.79
N ILE A 806 -103.48 6.80 -40.35
CA ILE A 806 -104.46 5.70 -40.34
C ILE A 806 -105.63 6.02 -39.40
N GLU A 807 -105.37 6.51 -38.18
CA GLU A 807 -106.40 6.99 -37.24
C GLU A 807 -107.28 8.07 -37.87
N LYS A 808 -106.67 9.06 -38.54
CA LYS A 808 -107.37 10.12 -39.27
C LYS A 808 -108.24 9.58 -40.40
N GLU A 809 -107.75 8.60 -41.17
CA GLU A 809 -108.53 7.94 -42.23
C GLU A 809 -109.71 7.13 -41.67
N TYR A 810 -109.52 6.38 -40.58
CA TYR A 810 -110.63 5.67 -39.92
C TYR A 810 -111.64 6.64 -39.30
N THR A 811 -111.18 7.74 -38.71
CA THR A 811 -112.05 8.82 -38.18
C THR A 811 -112.85 9.47 -39.30
N GLN A 812 -112.24 9.72 -40.46
CA GLN A 812 -112.95 10.26 -41.64
C GLN A 812 -113.93 9.25 -42.26
N LYS A 813 -113.59 7.95 -42.29
CA LYS A 813 -114.51 6.87 -42.70
C LYS A 813 -115.71 6.77 -41.76
N LEU A 814 -115.48 6.84 -40.45
CA LEU A 814 -116.53 6.86 -39.42
C LEU A 814 -117.45 8.08 -39.60
N ALA A 815 -116.89 9.29 -39.72
CA ALA A 815 -117.66 10.51 -39.94
C ALA A 815 -118.51 10.45 -41.23
N LYS A 816 -117.96 9.94 -42.34
CA LYS A 816 -118.72 9.70 -43.58
C LYS A 816 -119.83 8.66 -43.40
N SER A 817 -119.57 7.59 -42.65
CA SER A 817 -120.60 6.59 -42.34
C SER A 817 -121.73 7.18 -41.47
N SER A 818 -121.40 7.99 -40.46
CA SER A 818 -122.39 8.72 -39.65
C SER A 818 -123.19 9.72 -40.47
N GLN A 819 -122.58 10.42 -41.42
CA GLN A 819 -123.28 11.30 -42.36
C GLN A 819 -124.29 10.51 -43.22
N ILE A 820 -123.86 9.40 -43.84
CA ILE A 820 -124.74 8.54 -44.65
C ILE A 820 -125.90 7.98 -43.80
N ILE A 821 -125.64 7.60 -42.53
CA ILE A 821 -126.69 7.16 -41.61
C ILE A 821 -127.70 8.29 -41.33
N ALA A 822 -127.25 9.54 -41.16
CA ALA A 822 -128.14 10.69 -40.99
C ALA A 822 -128.96 11.00 -42.25
N GLU A 823 -128.37 10.90 -43.44
CA GLU A 823 -129.05 11.05 -44.73
C GLU A 823 -130.09 9.93 -44.98
N LEU A 824 -129.80 8.70 -44.53
CA LEU A 824 -130.78 7.60 -44.54
C LEU A 824 -131.89 7.82 -43.50
N GLN A 825 -131.60 8.41 -42.33
CA GLN A 825 -132.61 8.75 -41.33
C GLN A 825 -133.55 9.88 -41.79
N THR A 826 -133.05 10.91 -42.49
CA THR A 826 -133.90 11.99 -43.03
C THR A 826 -134.77 11.49 -44.18
N THR A 827 -134.24 10.66 -45.08
CA THR A 827 -135.02 10.05 -46.17
C THR A 827 -136.08 9.05 -45.67
N VAL A 828 -135.76 8.23 -44.66
CA VAL A 828 -136.78 7.39 -43.98
C VAL A 828 -137.86 8.25 -43.30
N SER A 829 -137.50 9.44 -42.79
CA SER A 829 -138.48 10.34 -42.15
C SER A 829 -139.40 11.00 -43.17
N SER A 830 -138.89 11.50 -44.29
CA SER A 830 -139.72 12.10 -45.34
C SER A 830 -140.63 11.07 -46.03
N LEU A 831 -140.17 9.83 -46.21
CA LEU A 831 -141.01 8.74 -46.70
C LEU A 831 -142.15 8.38 -45.72
N LYS A 832 -141.92 8.44 -44.40
CA LYS A 832 -142.97 8.27 -43.38
C LYS A 832 -144.00 9.40 -43.39
N GLU A 833 -143.56 10.66 -43.54
CA GLU A 833 -144.47 11.78 -43.71
C GLU A 833 -145.34 11.62 -44.97
N GLU A 834 -144.72 11.31 -46.11
CA GLU A 834 -145.44 11.20 -47.38
C GLU A 834 -146.44 10.03 -47.38
N ASN A 835 -146.06 8.87 -46.84
CA ASN A 835 -147.00 7.77 -46.64
C ASN A 835 -148.17 8.16 -45.73
N SER A 836 -147.93 8.96 -44.68
CA SER A 836 -148.99 9.45 -43.78
C SER A 836 -149.93 10.45 -44.48
N ARG A 837 -149.40 11.32 -45.35
CA ARG A 837 -150.21 12.22 -46.20
C ARG A 837 -151.06 11.46 -47.20
N GLN A 838 -150.50 10.42 -47.82
CA GLN A 838 -151.21 9.57 -48.77
C GLN A 838 -152.32 8.76 -48.09
N GLN A 839 -152.08 8.22 -46.89
CA GLN A 839 -153.10 7.55 -46.09
C GLN A 839 -154.25 8.51 -45.72
N LEU A 840 -153.95 9.71 -45.19
CA LEU A 840 -154.97 10.73 -44.91
C LEU A 840 -155.78 11.14 -46.15
N ALA A 841 -155.14 11.17 -47.33
CA ALA A 841 -155.80 11.45 -48.60
C ALA A 841 -156.64 10.27 -49.12
N ALA A 842 -156.36 9.03 -48.71
CA ALA A 842 -157.19 7.86 -49.00
C ALA A 842 -158.41 7.81 -48.05
N GLU A 843 -158.19 8.03 -46.76
CA GLU A 843 -159.24 8.08 -45.72
C GLU A 843 -160.31 9.13 -46.04
N ARG A 844 -159.93 10.35 -46.46
CA ARG A 844 -160.88 11.37 -46.90
C ARG A 844 -161.73 10.94 -48.09
N ARG A 845 -161.12 10.34 -49.13
CA ARG A 845 -161.88 9.85 -50.31
C ARG A 845 -162.87 8.75 -49.95
N LEU A 846 -162.52 7.88 -48.99
CA LEU A 846 -163.44 6.87 -48.47
C LEU A 846 -164.61 7.53 -47.72
N GLN A 847 -164.33 8.55 -46.89
CA GLN A 847 -165.34 9.30 -46.14
C GLN A 847 -166.30 10.06 -47.06
N ASP A 848 -165.79 10.72 -48.12
CA ASP A 848 -166.58 11.39 -49.16
C ASP A 848 -167.50 10.41 -49.92
N ALA A 849 -167.03 9.18 -50.17
CA ALA A 849 -167.81 8.15 -50.83
C ALA A 849 -168.93 7.60 -49.93
N VAL A 850 -168.63 7.36 -48.65
CA VAL A 850 -169.62 6.91 -47.65
C VAL A 850 -170.73 7.95 -47.47
N GLN A 851 -170.40 9.24 -47.41
CA GLN A 851 -171.42 10.30 -47.28
C GLN A 851 -172.39 10.30 -48.47
N LYS A 852 -171.88 10.18 -49.71
CA LYS A 852 -172.73 10.12 -50.91
C LYS A 852 -173.70 8.95 -50.90
N PHE A 853 -173.26 7.76 -50.48
CA PHE A 853 -174.15 6.60 -50.37
C PHE A 853 -175.25 6.78 -49.31
N GLU A 854 -174.95 7.47 -48.20
CA GLU A 854 -175.98 7.81 -47.22
C GLU A 854 -176.94 8.87 -47.75
N ASP A 855 -176.47 9.89 -48.47
CA ASP A 855 -177.31 10.93 -49.09
C ASP A 855 -178.27 10.33 -50.15
N GLU A 856 -177.79 9.41 -50.99
CA GLU A 856 -178.59 8.65 -51.96
C GLU A 856 -179.65 7.78 -51.27
N LYS A 857 -179.27 7.09 -50.18
CA LYS A 857 -180.18 6.31 -49.34
C LYS A 857 -181.28 7.19 -48.70
N GLN A 858 -180.93 8.37 -48.19
CA GLN A 858 -181.89 9.33 -47.65
C GLN A 858 -182.78 9.93 -48.74
N GLN A 859 -182.33 10.02 -50.00
CA GLN A 859 -183.19 10.41 -51.13
C GLN A 859 -184.21 9.31 -51.46
N LEU A 860 -183.76 8.05 -51.60
CA LEU A 860 -184.64 6.90 -51.89
C LEU A 860 -185.72 6.68 -50.82
N ILE A 861 -185.42 6.93 -49.54
CA ILE A 861 -186.43 6.87 -48.47
C ILE A 861 -187.53 7.92 -48.72
N ARG A 862 -187.15 9.19 -48.95
CA ARG A 862 -188.11 10.30 -49.20
C ARG A 862 -188.94 10.12 -50.48
N ASP A 863 -188.45 9.36 -51.45
CA ASP A 863 -189.21 9.04 -52.66
C ASP A 863 -190.20 7.88 -52.45
N ASN A 864 -189.82 6.87 -51.66
CA ASN A 864 -190.75 5.81 -51.24
C ASN A 864 -191.86 6.37 -50.33
N ASP A 865 -191.56 7.24 -49.36
CA ASP A 865 -192.56 7.86 -48.49
C ASP A 865 -193.60 8.66 -49.30
N ARG A 866 -193.15 9.37 -50.34
CA ARG A 866 -194.05 10.10 -51.26
C ARG A 866 -194.94 9.15 -52.06
N ALA A 867 -194.41 8.04 -52.56
CA ALA A 867 -195.19 7.02 -53.26
C ALA A 867 -196.22 6.34 -52.34
N ILE A 868 -195.82 5.96 -51.12
CA ILE A 868 -196.70 5.37 -50.11
C ILE A 868 -197.86 6.31 -49.77
N LYS A 869 -197.56 7.60 -49.57
CA LYS A 869 -198.61 8.58 -49.24
C LYS A 869 -199.60 8.80 -50.39
N ALA A 870 -199.13 8.88 -51.63
CA ALA A 870 -200.02 8.97 -52.80
C ALA A 870 -200.96 7.76 -52.91
N LEU A 871 -200.46 6.55 -52.63
CA LEU A 871 -201.28 5.33 -52.60
C LEU A 871 -202.28 5.32 -51.44
N GLN A 872 -201.93 5.88 -50.28
CA GLN A 872 -202.85 6.05 -49.14
C GLN A 872 -203.97 7.05 -49.47
N ASP A 873 -203.64 8.21 -50.03
CA ASP A 873 -204.60 9.26 -50.40
C ASP A 873 -205.57 8.77 -51.50
N GLU A 874 -205.13 7.90 -52.43
CA GLU A 874 -206.03 7.27 -53.40
C GLU A 874 -206.91 6.16 -52.75
N LEU A 875 -206.36 5.34 -51.85
CA LEU A 875 -207.15 4.33 -51.11
C LEU A 875 -208.28 4.97 -50.29
N GLU A 876 -207.96 6.07 -49.59
CA GLU A 876 -208.91 6.90 -48.84
C GLU A 876 -210.02 7.44 -49.77
N ASN A 877 -209.65 7.95 -50.95
CA ASN A 877 -210.63 8.38 -51.97
C ASN A 877 -211.54 7.24 -52.47
N ARG A 878 -211.00 6.04 -52.71
CA ARG A 878 -211.81 4.87 -53.11
C ARG A 878 -212.79 4.46 -52.00
N SER A 879 -212.33 4.41 -50.75
CA SER A 879 -213.16 4.16 -49.57
C SER A 879 -214.30 5.19 -49.46
N ASN A 880 -214.00 6.47 -49.65
CA ASN A 880 -214.98 7.56 -49.66
C ASN A 880 -216.02 7.43 -50.78
N GLN A 881 -215.64 6.99 -51.97
CA GLN A 881 -216.57 6.74 -53.08
C GLN A 881 -217.53 5.59 -52.78
N VAL A 882 -217.04 4.47 -52.22
CA VAL A 882 -217.86 3.32 -51.81
C VAL A 882 -218.86 3.74 -50.73
N ARG A 883 -218.39 4.39 -49.66
CA ARG A 883 -219.22 4.89 -48.56
C ARG A 883 -220.32 5.87 -49.00
N CYS A 884 -220.09 6.64 -50.06
CA CYS A 884 -221.11 7.49 -50.68
C CYS A 884 -222.07 6.71 -51.60
N ALA A 885 -221.66 5.59 -52.20
CA ALA A 885 -222.57 4.70 -52.93
C ALA A 885 -223.53 3.96 -51.98
N GLU A 886 -223.01 3.39 -50.89
CA GLU A 886 -223.78 2.67 -49.86
C GLU A 886 -224.91 3.54 -49.28
N LYS A 887 -224.61 4.77 -48.88
CA LYS A 887 -225.63 5.71 -48.35
C LYS A 887 -226.75 6.03 -49.35
N ARG A 888 -226.44 6.10 -50.65
CA ARG A 888 -227.45 6.32 -51.71
C ARG A 888 -228.32 5.07 -51.93
N LEU A 889 -227.74 3.88 -51.77
CA LEU A 889 -228.48 2.61 -51.83
C LEU A 889 -229.47 2.50 -50.66
N GLN A 890 -228.99 2.73 -49.43
CA GLN A 890 -229.82 2.71 -48.22
C GLN A 890 -230.98 3.72 -48.28
N HIS A 891 -230.74 4.92 -48.83
CA HIS A 891 -231.81 5.92 -49.00
C HIS A 891 -232.89 5.45 -49.99
N ARG A 892 -232.49 4.86 -51.13
CA ARG A 892 -233.39 4.26 -52.13
C ARG A 892 -234.18 3.08 -51.58
N GLU A 893 -233.57 2.29 -50.71
CA GLU A 893 -234.20 1.15 -50.04
C GLU A 893 -235.28 1.63 -49.05
N LEU A 894 -235.03 2.72 -48.32
CA LEU A 894 -236.01 3.41 -47.47
C LEU A 894 -237.19 3.97 -48.28
N GLU A 895 -236.94 4.67 -49.39
CA GLU A 895 -237.99 5.20 -50.28
C GLU A 895 -238.92 4.07 -50.80
N ALA A 896 -238.36 2.90 -51.13
CA ALA A 896 -239.14 1.74 -51.56
C ALA A 896 -239.98 1.13 -50.42
N GLN A 897 -239.41 1.06 -49.21
CA GLN A 897 -240.10 0.57 -48.01
C GLN A 897 -241.34 1.42 -47.66
N GLU A 898 -241.23 2.74 -47.80
CA GLU A 898 -242.34 3.68 -47.54
C GLU A 898 -243.48 3.52 -48.58
N GLN A 899 -243.15 3.38 -49.87
CA GLN A 899 -244.15 3.13 -50.91
C GLN A 899 -244.93 1.82 -50.70
N ILE A 900 -244.24 0.74 -50.32
CA ILE A 900 -244.88 -0.55 -49.98
C ILE A 900 -245.81 -0.40 -48.77
N THR A 901 -245.43 0.42 -47.79
CA THR A 901 -246.22 0.66 -46.57
C THR A 901 -247.48 1.46 -46.87
N TYR A 902 -247.39 2.50 -47.71
CA TYR A 902 -248.54 3.29 -48.17
C TYR A 902 -249.58 2.42 -48.90
N ILE A 903 -249.13 1.59 -49.85
CA ILE A 903 -250.01 0.70 -50.63
C ILE A 903 -250.75 -0.29 -49.72
N ARG A 904 -250.12 -0.81 -48.66
CA ARG A 904 -250.77 -1.70 -47.68
C ARG A 904 -251.97 -1.04 -46.97
N GLN A 905 -251.83 0.23 -46.56
CA GLN A 905 -252.90 0.94 -45.85
C GLN A 905 -254.13 1.23 -46.75
N GLU A 906 -253.88 1.49 -48.04
CA GLU A 906 -254.90 1.72 -49.08
C GLU A 906 -255.80 0.49 -49.32
N TYR A 907 -255.24 -0.73 -49.22
CA TYR A 907 -256.02 -1.98 -49.34
C TYR A 907 -256.66 -2.43 -48.02
N GLU A 908 -256.02 -2.20 -46.87
CA GLU A 908 -256.58 -2.62 -45.57
C GLU A 908 -257.82 -1.79 -45.18
N THR A 909 -257.87 -0.50 -45.55
CA THR A 909 -259.05 0.35 -45.34
C THR A 909 -260.26 -0.11 -46.18
N LYS A 910 -260.04 -0.62 -47.40
CA LYS A 910 -261.12 -1.16 -48.26
C LYS A 910 -261.75 -2.45 -47.73
N PHE A 911 -261.05 -3.23 -46.91
CA PHE A 911 -261.54 -4.54 -46.44
C PHE A 911 -262.38 -4.52 -45.15
N LYS A 912 -262.39 -3.43 -44.37
CA LYS A 912 -263.03 -3.41 -43.04
C LYS A 912 -264.54 -3.09 -43.02
N GLY A 913 -265.13 -2.68 -44.15
CA GLY A 913 -266.50 -2.13 -44.19
C GLY A 913 -267.68 -3.10 -44.40
N LEU A 914 -267.45 -4.39 -44.70
CA LEU A 914 -268.49 -5.26 -45.30
C LEU A 914 -269.14 -6.32 -44.37
N MET A 915 -269.12 -6.15 -43.04
CA MET A 915 -269.92 -7.00 -42.12
C MET A 915 -270.57 -6.21 -40.97
N PRO A 916 -271.90 -6.36 -40.74
CA PRO A 916 -272.59 -5.79 -39.58
C PRO A 916 -272.04 -6.26 -38.24
N ALA A 917 -272.06 -5.37 -37.23
CA ALA A 917 -271.45 -5.63 -35.92
C ALA A 917 -272.14 -6.75 -35.12
N SER A 918 -273.46 -6.93 -35.27
CA SER A 918 -274.22 -7.95 -34.53
C SER A 918 -273.75 -9.38 -34.81
N LEU A 919 -273.47 -9.71 -36.07
CA LEU A 919 -273.06 -11.07 -36.47
C LEU A 919 -271.63 -11.42 -36.01
N ARG A 920 -270.76 -10.42 -35.78
CA ARG A 920 -269.40 -10.69 -35.28
C ARG A 920 -269.40 -11.21 -33.85
N GLN A 921 -270.28 -10.70 -32.99
CA GLN A 921 -270.31 -11.08 -31.58
C GLN A 921 -270.74 -12.55 -31.40
N GLU A 922 -271.79 -12.99 -32.12
CA GLU A 922 -272.25 -14.39 -32.10
C GLU A 922 -271.22 -15.37 -32.72
N LEU A 923 -270.42 -14.91 -33.68
CA LEU A 923 -269.34 -15.71 -34.27
C LEU A 923 -268.17 -15.94 -33.31
N GLU A 924 -267.83 -14.97 -32.45
CA GLU A 924 -266.77 -15.16 -31.44
C GLU A 924 -267.20 -16.12 -30.31
N ASP A 925 -268.47 -16.08 -29.91
CA ASP A 925 -269.05 -17.10 -29.01
C ASP A 925 -269.09 -18.50 -29.68
N THR A 926 -269.37 -18.56 -30.99
CA THR A 926 -269.38 -19.84 -31.74
C THR A 926 -267.98 -20.42 -31.95
N ILE A 927 -266.95 -19.57 -32.15
CA ILE A 927 -265.53 -19.98 -32.20
C ILE A 927 -265.10 -20.69 -30.91
N SER A 928 -265.69 -20.33 -29.78
CA SER A 928 -265.44 -20.99 -28.49
C SER A 928 -266.04 -22.40 -28.41
N SER A 929 -267.12 -22.68 -29.16
CA SER A 929 -267.80 -23.99 -29.16
C SER A 929 -267.11 -25.03 -30.04
N LEU A 930 -266.74 -24.70 -31.29
CA LEU A 930 -266.10 -25.66 -32.20
C LEU A 930 -264.68 -26.07 -31.78
N LYS A 931 -263.97 -25.23 -31.02
CA LYS A 931 -262.72 -25.62 -30.34
C LYS A 931 -262.93 -26.81 -29.38
N SER A 932 -264.11 -26.96 -28.79
CA SER A 932 -264.45 -28.09 -27.91
C SER A 932 -264.63 -29.40 -28.69
N GLN A 933 -265.32 -29.37 -29.83
CA GLN A 933 -265.52 -30.55 -30.68
C GLN A 933 -264.28 -30.98 -31.47
N VAL A 934 -263.43 -30.05 -31.91
CA VAL A 934 -262.31 -30.37 -32.82
C VAL A 934 -261.01 -30.71 -32.10
N ASN A 935 -260.84 -30.35 -30.81
CA ASN A 935 -259.77 -30.93 -29.99
C ASN A 935 -259.98 -32.46 -29.80
N PHE A 936 -261.21 -32.95 -29.98
CA PHE A 936 -261.50 -34.39 -30.09
C PHE A 936 -260.83 -35.06 -31.31
N LEU A 937 -260.53 -34.30 -32.38
CA LEU A 937 -259.73 -34.78 -33.53
C LEU A 937 -258.22 -34.62 -33.33
N GLN A 938 -257.78 -33.72 -32.44
CA GLN A 938 -256.39 -33.66 -31.97
C GLN A 938 -255.97 -34.98 -31.29
N LYS A 939 -256.93 -35.74 -30.73
CA LYS A 939 -256.73 -37.12 -30.27
C LYS A 939 -256.70 -38.19 -31.38
N ARG A 940 -257.15 -37.93 -32.60
CA ARG A 940 -257.20 -38.96 -33.67
C ARG A 940 -256.00 -38.92 -34.61
N ALA A 941 -255.49 -37.73 -34.93
CA ALA A 941 -254.26 -37.58 -35.72
C ALA A 941 -252.99 -37.95 -34.92
N SER A 942 -253.01 -37.79 -33.60
CA SER A 942 -251.87 -38.15 -32.73
C SER A 942 -251.65 -39.66 -32.53
N ILE A 943 -252.54 -40.51 -33.07
CA ILE A 943 -252.42 -41.99 -32.99
C ILE A 943 -251.83 -42.51 -34.30
N LEU A 944 -252.48 -42.22 -35.42
CA LEU A 944 -252.16 -42.82 -36.73
C LEU A 944 -251.01 -42.10 -37.47
N GLN A 945 -250.21 -41.34 -36.72
CA GLN A 945 -248.86 -40.92 -37.09
C GLN A 945 -247.83 -41.18 -35.97
N GLU A 946 -248.21 -41.92 -34.90
CA GLU A 946 -247.28 -42.80 -34.16
C GLU A 946 -247.03 -44.08 -34.97
N GLU A 947 -248.00 -44.48 -35.80
CA GLU A 947 -248.01 -45.74 -36.55
C GLU A 947 -247.14 -45.73 -37.83
N LEU A 948 -247.11 -44.62 -38.58
CA LEU A 948 -246.13 -44.39 -39.65
C LEU A 948 -245.60 -42.93 -39.70
N THR A 949 -244.34 -42.56 -39.44
CA THR A 949 -243.18 -43.18 -38.74
C THR A 949 -242.56 -44.47 -39.28
N THR A 950 -243.07 -45.06 -40.35
CA THR A 950 -242.72 -46.41 -40.82
C THR A 950 -242.76 -46.42 -42.35
N TYR A 951 -241.85 -47.19 -42.97
CA TYR A 951 -241.57 -47.26 -44.41
C TYR A 951 -241.17 -45.94 -45.14
N GLN A 952 -239.90 -45.51 -45.24
CA GLN A 952 -238.67 -45.81 -44.48
C GLN A 952 -237.51 -44.93 -45.02
N GLY A 953 -236.50 -44.52 -44.25
CA GLY A 953 -236.16 -44.95 -42.87
C GLY A 953 -235.43 -46.31 -42.82
N ARG A 954 -235.06 -46.85 -43.98
CA ARG A 954 -234.11 -47.94 -44.22
C ARG A 954 -233.19 -47.38 -45.31
N ARG A 955 -232.27 -46.48 -44.97
CA ARG A 955 -231.80 -46.11 -43.61
C ARG A 955 -231.86 -44.61 -43.38
#